data_AF-A0A2S3XBV9-F1
#
_entry.id   AF-A0A2S3XBV9-F1
#
_cell.length_a   1.000
_cell.length_b   1.000
_cell.length_c   1.000
_cell.angle_alpha   90.00
_cell.angle_beta   90.00
_cell.angle_gamma   90.00
#
_symmetry.space_group_name_H-M   'P 1'
#
loop_
_entity.id
_entity.type
_entity.pdbx_description
1 polymer ?
#
loop_
_entity_poly.entity_id
_entity_poly.type
_entity_poly.pdbx_seq_one_letter_code
_entity_poly.pdbx_strand_id
1 'polypeptide(L)'
;MEVFLMRLTLMLTLGSLPLLAMAPPAANAACTFSPGPGNDTYTCDSGTAPSLVDTSGDNRLVFPASGSGAITGDVTFGAGRDSIDMASGSVGGNIHQGAGIDDFAMSGGVIEGNVNQGDGLDTFHMTGGWIKGTFDSGDYAEMDNGRIGNVNMRLDENTFIMRGGSVDRNVIAAFDKDYIEVFDGNIGGNISVSGGDDQVLVHGGQVGGDVLLSTGNDRFTWDGGSIGGRVNAGPGDDTALLKGLTPEVLSITVDGGDGTDSLTFDASQPAGGARYVNWERVALNNGSRLALDDTLVLGDSNSSTGSLALDASSSITSRQGVITAFAPDQRAAISNAGTLDLTAGNDAMGRLSIEGDYTGNNGALRLNSVLAGDGAASDRLVISRGAIAGSTQVLINNLNGAGAATAQNGIQVVEARDGATSTANAFVQAQRLSAGAYDYRLFKGGVTAGSENSWYLRSTLVAPPAPTPVPAPGEPPVITPAVIPPVAAPAPGQAELPAPAQGQSLPLYRPEVPVYAAAPRGAAIIARQALGTFHQRQGDQLLLQGESALPASWGQAYGGALRQQWSGTVNPSLDGDLYGFKVGQDLYAKVGENGYRQHVGIYVSHSHLDADVKGFALAVQDRSVGDLKLDGDSVGTYWTLVGPQGAYLDAVLQYTRLDGRARSDRGDTLNVDGHAWTASLESGYPITLYERWRVEPQAQLIAQKVALDSASDSVSRISHDAQVELTGRLGLRLEGAFTGSSGRLLQPYAQVNLWHGDGGRDTLTFDDADKIRTDYRYTSVQLESGVVAQVNKALSLHGGVQYTANLDSRQQEASGVNLGVRWQF
;
A
#
# COMPACT_ATOMS: atom_id res chain seq x y z
N MET A 1 -1.54 -76.11 20.53
CA MET A 1 -1.60 -75.39 21.82
C MET A 1 -2.85 -74.54 21.77
N GLU A 2 -3.94 -74.70 22.51
CA GLU A 2 -4.45 -75.59 23.57
C GLU A 2 -5.98 -75.29 23.55
N VAL A 3 -6.89 -76.20 23.18
CA VAL A 3 -7.71 -77.13 24.01
C VAL A 3 -7.98 -76.70 25.46
N PHE A 4 -9.26 -76.45 25.84
CA PHE A 4 -10.05 -77.09 26.93
C PHE A 4 -11.31 -76.23 27.26
N LEU A 5 -12.55 -76.68 27.00
CA LEU A 5 -13.49 -77.42 27.90
C LEU A 5 -14.20 -76.52 28.97
N MET A 6 -15.45 -76.70 29.43
CA MET A 6 -16.58 -77.63 29.15
C MET A 6 -17.76 -77.27 30.10
N ARG A 7 -19.02 -77.48 29.63
CA ARG A 7 -20.24 -77.95 30.39
C ARG A 7 -20.83 -77.03 31.50
N LEU A 8 -22.11 -77.08 31.93
CA LEU A 8 -23.18 -78.10 31.97
C LEU A 8 -24.52 -77.35 32.28
N THR A 9 -25.62 -77.42 31.50
CA THR A 9 -26.81 -78.33 31.56
C THR A 9 -27.80 -78.13 32.73
N LEU A 10 -29.08 -77.85 32.43
CA LEU A 10 -30.32 -78.61 32.85
C LEU A 10 -31.57 -77.87 32.31
N MET A 11 -32.34 -78.35 31.31
CA MET A 11 -33.37 -79.43 31.25
C MET A 11 -34.64 -79.23 32.11
N LEU A 12 -35.81 -79.19 31.46
CA LEU A 12 -37.05 -80.01 31.68
C LEU A 12 -38.17 -79.47 30.74
N THR A 13 -38.54 -80.09 29.60
CA THR A 13 -39.40 -81.28 29.33
C THR A 13 -40.91 -81.11 29.64
N LEU A 14 -41.80 -81.17 28.64
CA LEU A 14 -42.67 -82.34 28.29
C LEU A 14 -43.92 -81.96 27.45
N GLY A 15 -44.23 -82.80 26.44
CA GLY A 15 -45.54 -82.93 25.76
C GLY A 15 -45.46 -83.19 24.24
N SER A 16 -45.08 -84.39 23.75
CA SER A 16 -45.94 -85.47 23.17
C SER A 16 -46.82 -85.08 21.95
N LEU A 17 -46.40 -85.30 20.67
CA LEU A 17 -46.73 -86.41 19.70
C LEU A 17 -48.23 -86.57 19.32
N PRO A 18 -48.66 -87.05 18.10
CA PRO A 18 -47.97 -87.34 16.81
C PRO A 18 -48.78 -87.00 15.51
N LEU A 19 -48.20 -87.33 14.33
CA LEU A 19 -48.82 -87.64 13.02
C LEU A 19 -49.62 -86.55 12.25
N LEU A 20 -49.11 -86.11 11.09
CA LEU A 20 -49.49 -86.66 9.77
C LEU A 20 -48.62 -86.04 8.65
N ALA A 21 -48.23 -86.86 7.70
CA ALA A 21 -47.47 -86.48 6.52
C ALA A 21 -48.25 -85.49 5.63
N MET A 22 -47.63 -84.35 5.31
CA MET A 22 -47.83 -83.65 4.06
C MET A 22 -46.45 -83.31 3.50
N ALA A 23 -46.19 -83.80 2.29
CA ALA A 23 -45.02 -83.42 1.52
C ALA A 23 -44.94 -81.89 1.45
N PRO A 24 -43.77 -81.26 1.71
CA PRO A 24 -43.60 -79.87 1.34
C PRO A 24 -43.77 -79.76 -0.19
N PRO A 25 -44.45 -78.74 -0.70
CA PRO A 25 -44.42 -78.48 -2.14
C PRO A 25 -42.95 -78.30 -2.53
N ALA A 26 -42.59 -78.80 -3.72
CA ALA A 26 -41.27 -78.55 -4.29
C ALA A 26 -40.95 -77.06 -4.16
N ALA A 27 -39.77 -76.73 -3.65
CA ALA A 27 -39.21 -75.39 -3.77
C ALA A 27 -39.04 -75.13 -5.27
N ASN A 28 -40.07 -74.58 -5.92
CA ASN A 28 -39.97 -74.12 -7.29
C ASN A 28 -38.96 -72.97 -7.29
N ALA A 29 -37.92 -73.10 -8.10
CA ALA A 29 -37.04 -71.97 -8.39
C ALA A 29 -37.92 -70.80 -8.85
N ALA A 30 -37.82 -69.64 -8.19
CA ALA A 30 -38.64 -68.48 -8.54
C ALA A 30 -38.18 -67.85 -9.86
N CYS A 31 -36.92 -68.04 -10.25
CA CYS A 31 -36.40 -67.59 -11.54
C CYS A 31 -36.73 -68.58 -12.68
N THR A 32 -38.02 -68.79 -12.93
CA THR A 32 -38.51 -69.54 -14.10
C THR A 32 -39.63 -68.73 -14.75
N PHE A 33 -39.55 -68.52 -16.06
CA PHE A 33 -40.46 -67.63 -16.78
C PHE A 33 -41.41 -68.43 -17.67
N SER A 34 -42.65 -67.96 -17.77
CA SER A 34 -43.66 -68.50 -18.69
C SER A 34 -44.35 -67.32 -19.39
N PRO A 35 -43.71 -66.73 -20.41
CA PRO A 35 -44.25 -65.54 -21.07
C PRO A 35 -45.65 -65.74 -21.64
N GLY A 36 -46.54 -64.81 -21.34
CA GLY A 36 -47.93 -64.80 -21.78
C GLY A 36 -48.20 -63.67 -22.78
N PRO A 37 -49.42 -63.60 -23.35
CA PRO A 37 -49.84 -62.40 -24.07
C PRO A 37 -50.32 -61.33 -23.09
N GLY A 38 -49.83 -60.10 -23.25
CA GLY A 38 -50.26 -58.93 -22.46
C GLY A 38 -49.26 -58.55 -21.39
N ASN A 39 -49.71 -57.88 -20.33
CA ASN A 39 -48.82 -57.33 -19.31
C ASN A 39 -48.44 -58.42 -18.29
N ASP A 40 -47.16 -58.78 -18.21
CA ASP A 40 -46.67 -59.82 -17.31
C ASP A 40 -45.77 -59.28 -16.19
N THR A 41 -45.68 -60.01 -15.07
CA THR A 41 -44.77 -59.70 -13.96
C THR A 41 -43.99 -60.93 -13.54
N TYR A 42 -42.67 -60.81 -13.61
CA TYR A 42 -41.68 -61.84 -13.32
C TYR A 42 -40.94 -61.50 -12.02
N THR A 43 -40.66 -62.52 -11.20
CA THR A 43 -39.84 -62.36 -9.99
C THR A 43 -38.73 -63.39 -10.00
N CYS A 44 -37.49 -62.95 -10.22
CA CYS A 44 -36.31 -63.81 -10.20
C CYS A 44 -35.65 -63.77 -8.81
N ASP A 45 -36.27 -64.43 -7.82
CA ASP A 45 -35.77 -64.46 -6.44
C ASP A 45 -34.68 -65.51 -6.20
N SER A 46 -34.78 -66.70 -6.80
CA SER A 46 -33.81 -67.79 -6.62
C SER A 46 -33.78 -68.76 -7.80
N GLY A 47 -32.66 -69.47 -7.97
CA GLY A 47 -32.45 -70.39 -9.09
C GLY A 47 -31.94 -69.70 -10.36
N THR A 48 -31.92 -70.43 -11.47
CA THR A 48 -31.33 -69.95 -12.74
C THR A 48 -32.29 -70.09 -13.91
N ALA A 49 -32.45 -69.03 -14.71
CA ALA A 49 -33.12 -69.05 -16.01
C ALA A 49 -32.11 -68.86 -17.16
N PRO A 50 -32.30 -69.48 -18.33
CA PRO A 50 -31.42 -69.27 -19.48
C PRO A 50 -31.56 -67.86 -20.06
N SER A 51 -32.78 -67.34 -20.21
CA SER A 51 -33.11 -66.01 -20.74
C SER A 51 -34.56 -65.65 -20.36
N LEU A 52 -34.94 -64.37 -20.49
CA LEU A 52 -36.32 -63.89 -20.45
C LEU A 52 -36.61 -63.15 -21.76
N VAL A 53 -37.60 -63.60 -22.52
CA VAL A 53 -38.04 -62.92 -23.74
C VAL A 53 -39.56 -62.77 -23.68
N ASP A 54 -40.04 -61.54 -23.57
CA ASP A 54 -41.45 -61.21 -23.56
C ASP A 54 -41.68 -59.85 -24.22
N THR A 55 -42.00 -59.87 -25.52
CA THR A 55 -42.02 -58.65 -26.33
C THR A 55 -43.40 -58.04 -26.51
N SER A 56 -44.39 -58.44 -25.69
CA SER A 56 -45.77 -57.95 -25.79
C SER A 56 -46.23 -57.39 -24.45
N GLY A 57 -47.00 -56.29 -24.47
CA GLY A 57 -47.56 -55.69 -23.25
C GLY A 57 -46.54 -54.95 -22.39
N ASP A 58 -46.98 -54.49 -21.23
CA ASP A 58 -46.16 -53.80 -20.23
C ASP A 58 -45.62 -54.82 -19.21
N ASN A 59 -44.33 -55.09 -19.25
CA ASN A 59 -43.69 -56.18 -18.53
C ASN A 59 -42.86 -55.70 -17.35
N ARG A 60 -42.89 -56.46 -16.25
CA ARG A 60 -42.12 -56.14 -15.05
C ARG A 60 -41.22 -57.29 -14.62
N LEU A 61 -39.93 -57.05 -14.39
CA LEU A 61 -39.01 -58.01 -13.78
C LEU A 61 -38.49 -57.49 -12.44
N VAL A 62 -38.58 -58.31 -11.40
CA VAL A 62 -38.10 -57.97 -10.05
C VAL A 62 -37.05 -58.98 -9.58
N PHE A 63 -35.89 -58.50 -9.16
CA PHE A 63 -34.91 -59.22 -8.34
C PHE A 63 -34.95 -58.66 -6.90
N PRO A 64 -35.61 -59.34 -5.95
CA PRO A 64 -35.76 -58.86 -4.58
C PRO A 64 -34.40 -58.67 -3.87
N ALA A 65 -34.31 -57.77 -2.90
CA ALA A 65 -33.04 -57.40 -2.23
C ALA A 65 -32.27 -58.53 -1.53
N SER A 66 -32.93 -59.66 -1.23
CA SER A 66 -32.31 -60.86 -0.63
C SER A 66 -32.27 -62.06 -1.57
N GLY A 67 -32.54 -61.82 -2.86
CA GLY A 67 -32.55 -62.84 -3.89
C GLY A 67 -31.14 -63.32 -4.29
N SER A 68 -31.11 -64.49 -4.92
CA SER A 68 -29.94 -65.10 -5.55
C SER A 68 -30.24 -65.54 -6.99
N GLY A 69 -31.36 -65.09 -7.54
CA GLY A 69 -31.80 -65.41 -8.90
C GLY A 69 -30.78 -64.99 -9.94
N ALA A 70 -30.57 -65.84 -10.94
CA ALA A 70 -29.67 -65.54 -12.04
C ALA A 70 -30.33 -65.84 -13.39
N ILE A 71 -30.24 -64.90 -14.32
CA ILE A 71 -30.57 -65.11 -15.73
C ILE A 71 -29.23 -65.22 -16.47
N THR A 72 -28.89 -66.37 -17.04
CA THR A 72 -27.54 -66.57 -17.62
C THR A 72 -27.32 -65.93 -18.98
N GLY A 73 -28.39 -65.60 -19.69
CA GLY A 73 -28.41 -64.93 -20.99
C GLY A 73 -29.20 -63.63 -20.93
N ASP A 74 -29.84 -63.26 -22.04
CA ASP A 74 -30.46 -61.96 -22.20
C ASP A 74 -31.85 -61.85 -21.54
N VAL A 75 -32.21 -60.62 -21.17
CA VAL A 75 -33.57 -60.17 -20.87
C VAL A 75 -34.02 -59.28 -22.02
N THR A 76 -35.15 -59.57 -22.64
CA THR A 76 -35.67 -58.83 -23.80
C THR A 76 -37.16 -58.60 -23.63
N PHE A 77 -37.53 -57.34 -23.43
CA PHE A 77 -38.89 -56.86 -23.53
C PHE A 77 -39.16 -56.23 -24.91
N GLY A 78 -40.31 -55.58 -25.09
CA GLY A 78 -40.86 -55.22 -26.39
C GLY A 78 -41.29 -53.76 -26.45
N ALA A 79 -42.36 -53.49 -27.19
CA ALA A 79 -42.98 -52.18 -27.12
C ALA A 79 -43.95 -52.13 -25.92
N GLY A 80 -43.90 -51.08 -25.09
CA GLY A 80 -44.74 -51.00 -23.91
C GLY A 80 -44.18 -50.07 -22.84
N ARG A 81 -44.72 -50.16 -21.63
CA ARG A 81 -44.13 -49.57 -20.43
C ARG A 81 -43.51 -50.65 -19.57
N ASP A 82 -42.25 -50.94 -19.82
CA ASP A 82 -41.54 -52.04 -19.17
C ASP A 82 -40.76 -51.56 -17.93
N SER A 83 -40.65 -52.40 -16.91
CA SER A 83 -39.95 -52.04 -15.67
C SER A 83 -39.06 -53.16 -15.12
N ILE A 84 -37.84 -52.81 -14.71
CA ILE A 84 -36.92 -53.73 -14.05
C ILE A 84 -36.48 -53.14 -12.71
N ASP A 85 -36.68 -53.89 -11.63
CA ASP A 85 -36.22 -53.55 -10.29
C ASP A 85 -35.20 -54.60 -9.83
N MET A 86 -33.92 -54.24 -9.86
CA MET A 86 -32.81 -55.11 -9.55
C MET A 86 -32.13 -54.74 -8.24
N ALA A 87 -32.55 -55.38 -7.14
CA ALA A 87 -31.94 -55.21 -5.83
C ALA A 87 -30.90 -56.29 -5.47
N SER A 88 -30.81 -57.37 -6.27
CA SER A 88 -29.83 -58.46 -6.10
C SER A 88 -29.66 -59.27 -7.39
N GLY A 89 -29.03 -60.44 -7.30
CA GLY A 89 -28.98 -61.41 -8.39
C GLY A 89 -27.99 -61.05 -9.51
N SER A 90 -28.12 -61.74 -10.64
CA SER A 90 -27.27 -61.49 -11.80
C SER A 90 -27.97 -61.70 -13.14
N VAL A 91 -27.63 -60.87 -14.13
CA VAL A 91 -27.95 -61.11 -15.55
C VAL A 91 -26.62 -61.30 -16.31
N GLY A 92 -26.45 -62.46 -16.92
CA GLY A 92 -25.24 -62.84 -17.66
C GLY A 92 -25.19 -62.28 -19.09
N GLY A 93 -26.34 -61.90 -19.65
CA GLY A 93 -26.47 -61.28 -20.96
C GLY A 93 -26.85 -59.79 -20.90
N ASN A 94 -27.41 -59.30 -22.00
CA ASN A 94 -27.92 -57.93 -22.14
C ASN A 94 -29.35 -57.82 -21.60
N ILE A 95 -29.72 -56.61 -21.22
CA ILE A 95 -31.09 -56.19 -20.96
C ILE A 95 -31.51 -55.24 -22.08
N HIS A 96 -32.62 -55.55 -22.75
CA HIS A 96 -33.27 -54.73 -23.77
C HIS A 96 -34.72 -54.49 -23.33
N GLN A 97 -35.10 -53.26 -22.99
CA GLN A 97 -36.49 -52.95 -22.59
C GLN A 97 -37.37 -52.71 -23.81
N GLY A 98 -36.90 -51.95 -24.79
CA GLY A 98 -37.47 -51.99 -26.15
C GLY A 98 -37.90 -50.61 -26.62
N ALA A 99 -39.18 -50.34 -26.78
CA ALA A 99 -39.65 -49.01 -27.18
C ALA A 99 -40.85 -48.62 -26.34
N GLY A 100 -40.91 -47.39 -25.85
CA GLY A 100 -42.02 -46.91 -25.05
C GLY A 100 -41.55 -46.04 -23.89
N ILE A 101 -42.06 -46.27 -22.68
CA ILE A 101 -41.66 -45.50 -21.49
C ILE A 101 -41.24 -46.52 -20.45
N ASP A 102 -39.96 -46.68 -20.25
CA ASP A 102 -39.38 -47.77 -19.49
C ASP A 102 -38.73 -47.27 -18.19
N ASP A 103 -38.84 -48.08 -17.13
CA ASP A 103 -38.33 -47.75 -15.80
C ASP A 103 -37.30 -48.78 -15.34
N PHE A 104 -36.02 -48.41 -15.19
CA PHE A 104 -34.96 -49.29 -14.69
C PHE A 104 -34.42 -48.81 -13.34
N ALA A 105 -34.54 -49.63 -12.31
CA ALA A 105 -34.00 -49.36 -10.98
C ALA A 105 -32.99 -50.43 -10.57
N MET A 106 -31.81 -50.02 -10.08
CA MET A 106 -30.78 -50.92 -9.57
C MET A 106 -30.26 -50.46 -8.21
N SER A 107 -30.41 -51.30 -7.20
CA SER A 107 -29.83 -51.09 -5.86
C SER A 107 -28.79 -52.14 -5.47
N GLY A 108 -28.66 -53.21 -6.28
CA GLY A 108 -27.69 -54.28 -6.07
C GLY A 108 -27.62 -55.22 -7.28
N GLY A 109 -26.84 -56.30 -7.16
CA GLY A 109 -26.68 -57.29 -8.22
C GLY A 109 -25.63 -56.92 -9.28
N VAL A 110 -25.50 -57.77 -10.30
CA VAL A 110 -24.50 -57.63 -11.38
C VAL A 110 -25.14 -57.92 -12.74
N ILE A 111 -24.92 -57.03 -13.71
CA ILE A 111 -25.25 -57.24 -15.12
C ILE A 111 -23.93 -57.32 -15.89
N GLU A 112 -23.65 -58.48 -16.49
CA GLU A 112 -22.43 -58.71 -17.26
C GLU A 112 -22.48 -58.01 -18.62
N GLY A 113 -23.67 -57.87 -19.23
CA GLY A 113 -23.90 -57.21 -20.51
C GLY A 113 -24.29 -55.73 -20.41
N ASN A 114 -24.97 -55.25 -21.45
CA ASN A 114 -25.49 -53.88 -21.55
C ASN A 114 -26.91 -53.77 -20.98
N VAL A 115 -27.32 -52.56 -20.62
CA VAL A 115 -28.72 -52.19 -20.37
C VAL A 115 -29.09 -51.17 -21.45
N ASN A 116 -30.07 -51.50 -22.28
CA ASN A 116 -30.60 -50.63 -23.32
C ASN A 116 -32.10 -50.41 -23.06
N GLN A 117 -32.51 -49.15 -22.80
CA GLN A 117 -33.91 -48.84 -22.51
C GLN A 117 -34.68 -48.65 -23.82
N GLY A 118 -34.17 -47.83 -24.73
CA GLY A 118 -34.54 -47.85 -26.14
C GLY A 118 -35.05 -46.50 -26.63
N ASP A 119 -36.20 -46.47 -27.30
CA ASP A 119 -36.82 -45.22 -27.76
C ASP A 119 -37.97 -44.82 -26.83
N GLY A 120 -38.12 -43.51 -26.57
CA GLY A 120 -39.17 -42.93 -25.75
C GLY A 120 -38.68 -42.58 -24.35
N LEU A 121 -39.47 -41.82 -23.57
CA LEU A 121 -38.96 -41.17 -22.34
C LEU A 121 -38.72 -42.16 -21.19
N ASP A 122 -37.50 -42.64 -21.09
CA ASP A 122 -37.09 -43.69 -20.15
C ASP A 122 -36.45 -43.12 -18.87
N THR A 123 -36.62 -43.84 -17.75
CA THR A 123 -35.98 -43.49 -16.48
C THR A 123 -35.04 -44.58 -15.98
N PHE A 124 -33.90 -44.15 -15.43
CA PHE A 124 -32.88 -45.00 -14.83
C PHE A 124 -32.51 -44.48 -13.44
N HIS A 125 -32.53 -45.34 -12.43
CA HIS A 125 -32.08 -45.01 -11.07
C HIS A 125 -31.13 -46.06 -10.52
N MET A 126 -29.92 -45.65 -10.12
CA MET A 126 -28.91 -46.53 -9.55
C MET A 126 -28.46 -46.06 -8.16
N THR A 127 -28.63 -46.92 -7.16
CA THR A 127 -28.16 -46.70 -5.78
C THR A 127 -27.14 -47.76 -5.32
N GLY A 128 -26.81 -48.71 -6.20
CA GLY A 128 -25.85 -49.78 -5.94
C GLY A 128 -25.84 -50.81 -7.08
N GLY A 129 -24.97 -51.82 -6.98
CA GLY A 129 -24.81 -52.84 -8.02
C GLY A 129 -23.73 -52.51 -9.07
N TRP A 130 -23.61 -53.36 -10.09
CA TRP A 130 -22.63 -53.20 -11.17
C TRP A 130 -23.18 -53.58 -12.54
N ILE A 131 -23.27 -52.60 -13.44
CA ILE A 131 -23.47 -52.83 -14.88
C ILE A 131 -22.07 -52.83 -15.51
N LYS A 132 -21.58 -54.00 -15.94
CA LYS A 132 -20.23 -54.09 -16.52
C LYS A 132 -20.16 -53.55 -17.95
N GLY A 133 -21.25 -53.67 -18.69
CA GLY A 133 -21.37 -53.16 -20.04
C GLY A 133 -21.70 -51.67 -20.06
N THR A 134 -22.48 -51.30 -21.06
CA THR A 134 -22.96 -49.93 -21.28
C THR A 134 -24.39 -49.79 -20.79
N PHE A 135 -24.67 -48.70 -20.06
CA PHE A 135 -26.02 -48.15 -19.95
C PHE A 135 -26.26 -47.29 -21.19
N ASP A 136 -27.27 -47.63 -22.00
CA ASP A 136 -27.44 -47.17 -23.38
C ASP A 136 -28.89 -46.75 -23.62
N SER A 137 -29.11 -45.73 -24.46
CA SER A 137 -30.45 -45.28 -24.89
C SER A 137 -31.36 -45.01 -23.69
N GLY A 138 -31.03 -44.01 -22.87
CA GLY A 138 -31.91 -43.61 -21.76
C GLY A 138 -31.95 -42.09 -21.68
N ASP A 139 -33.08 -41.55 -21.22
CA ASP A 139 -33.34 -40.11 -21.26
C ASP A 139 -33.09 -39.45 -19.91
N TYR A 140 -33.57 -40.04 -18.82
CA TYR A 140 -33.43 -39.49 -17.47
C TYR A 140 -32.76 -40.49 -16.53
N ALA A 141 -31.48 -40.27 -16.25
CA ALA A 141 -30.67 -41.17 -15.45
C ALA A 141 -30.11 -40.51 -14.19
N GLU A 142 -30.34 -41.14 -13.04
CA GLU A 142 -29.78 -40.76 -11.76
C GLU A 142 -28.91 -41.88 -11.18
N MET A 143 -27.66 -41.55 -10.84
CA MET A 143 -26.70 -42.47 -10.25
C MET A 143 -26.22 -41.92 -8.89
N ASP A 144 -26.77 -42.45 -7.81
CA ASP A 144 -26.39 -42.09 -6.45
C ASP A 144 -25.19 -42.93 -5.93
N ASN A 145 -25.03 -44.15 -6.44
CA ASN A 145 -23.91 -45.04 -6.15
C ASN A 145 -23.84 -46.21 -7.16
N GLY A 146 -22.91 -47.14 -6.97
CA GLY A 146 -22.74 -48.32 -7.83
C GLY A 146 -21.66 -48.12 -8.88
N ARG A 147 -21.63 -49.00 -9.88
CA ARG A 147 -20.62 -48.97 -10.94
C ARG A 147 -21.22 -49.25 -12.31
N ILE A 148 -20.88 -48.43 -13.31
CA ILE A 148 -21.27 -48.62 -14.71
C ILE A 148 -20.01 -48.66 -15.57
N GLY A 149 -19.95 -49.58 -16.54
CA GLY A 149 -18.79 -49.69 -17.44
C GLY A 149 -18.68 -48.52 -18.43
N ASN A 150 -19.80 -48.06 -18.99
CA ASN A 150 -19.91 -46.88 -19.86
C ASN A 150 -21.35 -46.36 -19.85
N VAL A 151 -21.55 -45.06 -20.03
CA VAL A 151 -22.89 -44.45 -20.21
C VAL A 151 -22.97 -43.86 -21.62
N ASN A 152 -24.07 -44.12 -22.32
CA ASN A 152 -24.35 -43.62 -23.67
C ASN A 152 -25.85 -43.33 -23.82
N MET A 153 -26.26 -42.09 -23.54
CA MET A 153 -27.67 -41.68 -23.53
C MET A 153 -28.29 -41.64 -24.95
N ARG A 154 -27.46 -41.52 -26.00
CA ARG A 154 -27.84 -41.42 -27.42
C ARG A 154 -28.67 -40.16 -27.73
N LEU A 155 -29.48 -40.24 -28.79
CA LEU A 155 -30.25 -39.13 -29.38
C LEU A 155 -31.47 -38.91 -28.51
N ASP A 156 -31.70 -37.68 -28.05
CA ASP A 156 -32.90 -37.13 -27.39
C ASP A 156 -32.45 -36.03 -26.40
N GLU A 157 -33.36 -35.33 -25.74
CA GLU A 157 -33.01 -34.37 -24.68
C GLU A 157 -32.68 -35.13 -23.37
N ASN A 158 -31.40 -35.45 -23.14
CA ASN A 158 -31.01 -36.35 -22.06
C ASN A 158 -30.61 -35.62 -20.78
N THR A 159 -30.78 -36.29 -19.65
CA THR A 159 -30.37 -35.87 -18.30
C THR A 159 -29.60 -36.99 -17.62
N PHE A 160 -28.36 -36.73 -17.22
CA PHE A 160 -27.55 -37.63 -16.40
C PHE A 160 -27.07 -36.92 -15.14
N ILE A 161 -27.55 -37.37 -13.98
CA ILE A 161 -27.18 -36.81 -12.67
C ILE A 161 -26.41 -37.85 -11.87
N MET A 162 -25.16 -37.54 -11.52
CA MET A 162 -24.28 -38.39 -10.73
C MET A 162 -24.04 -37.78 -9.34
N ARG A 163 -24.49 -38.46 -8.30
CA ARG A 163 -24.27 -38.09 -6.89
C ARG A 163 -23.24 -38.96 -6.17
N GLY A 164 -22.75 -40.01 -6.83
CA GLY A 164 -21.71 -40.91 -6.32
C GLY A 164 -21.45 -42.12 -7.21
N GLY A 165 -20.64 -43.06 -6.73
CA GLY A 165 -20.29 -44.28 -7.48
C GLY A 165 -19.22 -44.05 -8.56
N SER A 166 -19.17 -44.93 -9.57
CA SER A 166 -18.16 -44.85 -10.63
C SER A 166 -18.65 -45.24 -12.02
N VAL A 167 -18.35 -44.43 -13.02
CA VAL A 167 -18.39 -44.80 -14.44
C VAL A 167 -16.97 -45.10 -14.88
N ASP A 168 -16.69 -46.32 -15.33
CA ASP A 168 -15.31 -46.75 -15.64
C ASP A 168 -14.71 -46.02 -16.86
N ARG A 169 -15.56 -45.66 -17.82
CA ARG A 169 -15.19 -45.01 -19.08
C ARG A 169 -15.93 -43.68 -19.21
N ASN A 170 -16.74 -43.52 -20.26
CA ASN A 170 -17.29 -42.22 -20.62
C ASN A 170 -18.74 -42.08 -20.19
N VAL A 171 -19.16 -40.83 -20.03
CA VAL A 171 -20.55 -40.40 -20.06
C VAL A 171 -20.76 -39.66 -21.37
N ILE A 172 -21.62 -40.19 -22.24
CA ILE A 172 -21.86 -39.67 -23.59
C ILE A 172 -23.34 -39.38 -23.74
N ALA A 173 -23.66 -38.17 -24.19
CA ALA A 173 -24.95 -37.78 -24.74
C ALA A 173 -24.75 -37.29 -26.19
N ALA A 174 -25.78 -37.40 -27.04
CA ALA A 174 -25.62 -37.25 -28.50
C ALA A 174 -26.13 -35.90 -29.01
N PHE A 175 -27.21 -35.87 -29.78
CA PHE A 175 -27.72 -34.60 -30.31
C PHE A 175 -28.86 -34.10 -29.42
N ASP A 176 -29.27 -32.85 -29.65
CA ASP A 176 -30.31 -32.13 -28.92
C ASP A 176 -29.79 -31.56 -27.61
N LYS A 177 -30.67 -31.21 -26.68
CA LYS A 177 -30.30 -30.46 -25.48
C LYS A 177 -30.06 -31.42 -24.32
N ASP A 178 -28.80 -31.57 -23.95
CA ASP A 178 -28.38 -32.48 -22.89
C ASP A 178 -28.01 -31.74 -21.59
N TYR A 179 -28.23 -32.43 -20.47
CA TYR A 179 -27.92 -31.96 -19.12
C TYR A 179 -27.12 -33.03 -18.35
N ILE A 180 -25.87 -32.72 -18.01
CA ILE A 180 -25.02 -33.59 -17.19
C ILE A 180 -24.62 -32.85 -15.92
N GLU A 181 -24.89 -33.44 -14.76
CA GLU A 181 -24.55 -32.86 -13.46
C GLU A 181 -23.84 -33.88 -12.56
N VAL A 182 -22.65 -33.51 -12.08
CA VAL A 182 -21.78 -34.36 -11.27
C VAL A 182 -21.55 -33.71 -9.91
N PHE A 183 -22.15 -34.28 -8.86
CA PHE A 183 -21.95 -33.84 -7.47
C PHE A 183 -20.77 -34.55 -6.79
N ASP A 184 -20.56 -35.83 -7.07
CA ASP A 184 -19.47 -36.64 -6.52
C ASP A 184 -19.27 -37.93 -7.35
N GLY A 185 -18.24 -38.71 -7.02
CA GLY A 185 -17.92 -39.98 -7.66
C GLY A 185 -16.79 -39.88 -8.69
N ASN A 186 -16.64 -40.92 -9.51
CA ASN A 186 -15.54 -41.01 -10.48
C ASN A 186 -16.02 -41.41 -11.88
N ILE A 187 -15.82 -40.53 -12.86
CA ILE A 187 -15.92 -40.83 -14.30
C ILE A 187 -14.49 -41.06 -14.80
N GLY A 188 -14.14 -42.27 -15.19
CA GLY A 188 -12.76 -42.63 -15.57
C GLY A 188 -12.30 -42.04 -16.91
N GLY A 189 -13.24 -41.75 -17.81
CA GLY A 189 -13.01 -41.19 -19.14
C GLY A 189 -13.61 -39.80 -19.30
N ASN A 190 -14.16 -39.54 -20.50
CA ASN A 190 -14.66 -38.23 -20.89
C ASN A 190 -16.13 -38.04 -20.53
N ILE A 191 -16.51 -36.78 -20.36
CA ILE A 191 -17.90 -36.31 -20.56
C ILE A 191 -17.98 -35.74 -21.98
N SER A 192 -18.94 -36.18 -22.79
CA SER A 192 -19.15 -35.70 -24.16
C SER A 192 -20.64 -35.51 -24.42
N VAL A 193 -21.07 -34.28 -24.73
CA VAL A 193 -22.49 -33.96 -25.03
C VAL A 193 -22.75 -33.72 -26.53
N SER A 194 -21.69 -33.70 -27.34
CA SER A 194 -21.75 -33.74 -28.81
C SER A 194 -22.46 -32.56 -29.50
N GLY A 195 -23.78 -32.53 -29.68
CA GLY A 195 -24.40 -31.55 -30.58
C GLY A 195 -25.74 -31.01 -30.13
N GLY A 196 -25.75 -29.80 -29.59
CA GLY A 196 -26.93 -29.02 -29.22
C GLY A 196 -26.55 -27.94 -28.21
N ASP A 197 -27.54 -27.32 -27.57
CA ASP A 197 -27.28 -26.26 -26.57
C ASP A 197 -27.22 -26.89 -25.16
N ASP A 198 -26.06 -27.43 -24.80
CA ASP A 198 -25.91 -28.36 -23.68
C ASP A 198 -25.53 -27.70 -22.36
N GLN A 199 -25.68 -28.45 -21.27
CA GLN A 199 -25.23 -28.04 -19.94
C GLN A 199 -24.44 -29.14 -19.23
N VAL A 200 -23.21 -28.80 -18.81
CA VAL A 200 -22.38 -29.68 -17.98
C VAL A 200 -21.99 -28.97 -16.70
N LEU A 201 -22.36 -29.54 -15.56
CA LEU A 201 -22.09 -29.02 -14.23
C LEU A 201 -21.23 -30.01 -13.44
N VAL A 202 -20.08 -29.55 -12.94
CA VAL A 202 -19.17 -30.33 -12.10
C VAL A 202 -19.01 -29.64 -10.74
N HIS A 203 -19.64 -30.21 -9.74
CA HIS A 203 -19.64 -29.73 -8.35
C HIS A 203 -18.66 -30.49 -7.44
N GLY A 204 -18.26 -31.70 -7.83
CA GLY A 204 -17.40 -32.57 -7.04
C GLY A 204 -16.92 -33.79 -7.81
N GLY A 205 -16.29 -34.73 -7.10
CA GLY A 205 -15.77 -35.95 -7.71
C GLY A 205 -14.58 -35.75 -8.66
N GLN A 206 -14.40 -36.72 -9.55
CA GLN A 206 -13.32 -36.75 -10.54
C GLN A 206 -13.87 -37.10 -11.94
N VAL A 207 -13.52 -36.28 -12.92
CA VAL A 207 -13.58 -36.62 -14.35
C VAL A 207 -12.16 -36.89 -14.81
N GLY A 208 -11.86 -38.14 -15.18
CA GLY A 208 -10.51 -38.58 -15.52
C GLY A 208 -10.02 -38.07 -16.88
N GLY A 209 -10.95 -37.87 -17.83
CA GLY A 209 -10.68 -37.39 -19.18
C GLY A 209 -11.14 -35.96 -19.44
N ASP A 210 -11.48 -35.70 -20.69
CA ASP A 210 -11.92 -34.39 -21.18
C ASP A 210 -13.41 -34.14 -20.88
N VAL A 211 -13.78 -32.87 -20.79
CA VAL A 211 -15.17 -32.40 -20.95
C VAL A 211 -15.30 -31.79 -22.33
N LEU A 212 -16.12 -32.39 -23.19
CA LEU A 212 -16.29 -32.02 -24.59
C LEU A 212 -17.75 -31.60 -24.81
N LEU A 213 -17.99 -30.30 -25.01
CA LEU A 213 -19.33 -29.78 -25.25
C LEU A 213 -19.72 -29.87 -26.74
N SER A 214 -18.72 -29.61 -27.59
CA SER A 214 -18.77 -29.79 -29.04
C SER A 214 -19.57 -28.70 -29.77
N THR A 215 -20.72 -28.94 -30.39
CA THR A 215 -21.35 -27.90 -31.24
C THR A 215 -22.67 -27.41 -30.67
N GLY A 216 -22.82 -26.10 -30.55
CA GLY A 216 -24.02 -25.42 -30.07
C GLY A 216 -23.67 -24.43 -28.96
N ASN A 217 -24.65 -23.74 -28.39
CA ASN A 217 -24.38 -22.71 -27.38
C ASN A 217 -24.43 -23.31 -25.98
N ASP A 218 -23.26 -23.71 -25.50
CA ASP A 218 -23.12 -24.56 -24.33
C ASP A 218 -22.90 -23.77 -23.04
N ARG A 219 -23.24 -24.42 -21.92
CA ARG A 219 -23.00 -23.89 -20.58
C ARG A 219 -22.21 -24.88 -19.75
N PHE A 220 -21.03 -24.46 -19.32
CA PHE A 220 -20.19 -25.22 -18.43
C PHE A 220 -20.06 -24.55 -17.06
N THR A 221 -20.31 -25.29 -15.99
CA THR A 221 -20.04 -24.83 -14.61
C THR A 221 -19.10 -25.79 -13.93
N TRP A 222 -18.05 -25.24 -13.32
CA TRP A 222 -17.10 -25.99 -12.50
C TRP A 222 -16.89 -25.28 -11.17
N ASP A 223 -17.40 -25.86 -10.09
CA ASP A 223 -17.31 -25.28 -8.75
C ASP A 223 -16.82 -26.23 -7.64
N GLY A 224 -16.40 -27.44 -8.04
CA GLY A 224 -15.64 -28.35 -7.20
C GLY A 224 -15.14 -29.59 -7.95
N GLY A 225 -14.51 -30.51 -7.23
CA GLY A 225 -13.94 -31.72 -7.82
C GLY A 225 -12.69 -31.47 -8.68
N SER A 226 -12.39 -32.40 -9.58
CA SER A 226 -11.24 -32.32 -10.50
C SER A 226 -11.56 -32.86 -11.89
N ILE A 227 -10.94 -32.25 -12.90
CA ILE A 227 -10.98 -32.69 -14.30
C ILE A 227 -9.54 -32.98 -14.72
N GLY A 228 -9.29 -34.19 -15.21
CA GLY A 228 -7.95 -34.67 -15.57
C GLY A 228 -7.52 -34.30 -16.99
N GLY A 229 -8.48 -34.16 -17.90
CA GLY A 229 -8.28 -33.71 -19.28
C GLY A 229 -8.53 -32.22 -19.46
N ARG A 230 -8.79 -31.79 -20.70
CA ARG A 230 -9.18 -30.40 -21.01
C ARG A 230 -10.69 -30.20 -20.95
N VAL A 231 -11.10 -28.95 -20.82
CA VAL A 231 -12.47 -28.52 -21.16
C VAL A 231 -12.42 -27.90 -22.55
N ASN A 232 -13.24 -28.38 -23.46
CA ASN A 232 -13.37 -27.86 -24.82
C ASN A 232 -14.85 -27.60 -25.10
N ALA A 233 -15.22 -26.32 -25.20
CA ALA A 233 -16.58 -25.91 -25.46
C ALA A 233 -16.91 -26.17 -26.94
N GLY A 234 -16.16 -25.58 -27.88
CA GLY A 234 -16.20 -25.98 -29.30
C GLY A 234 -16.87 -24.90 -30.15
N PRO A 235 -17.50 -25.23 -31.29
CA PRO A 235 -18.19 -24.21 -32.07
C PRO A 235 -19.53 -23.79 -31.45
N GLY A 236 -19.70 -22.50 -31.16
CA GLY A 236 -20.91 -21.95 -30.55
C GLY A 236 -20.65 -20.65 -29.80
N ASP A 237 -21.70 -20.00 -29.29
CA ASP A 237 -21.56 -18.91 -28.33
C ASP A 237 -21.62 -19.47 -26.91
N ASP A 238 -20.47 -19.86 -26.37
CA ASP A 238 -20.36 -20.66 -25.15
C ASP A 238 -20.15 -19.83 -23.87
N THR A 239 -20.58 -20.40 -22.75
CA THR A 239 -20.39 -19.79 -21.43
C THR A 239 -19.77 -20.76 -20.42
N ALA A 240 -18.69 -20.33 -19.78
CA ALA A 240 -18.04 -21.08 -18.70
C ALA A 240 -18.01 -20.28 -17.39
N LEU A 241 -18.44 -20.92 -16.30
CA LEU A 241 -18.35 -20.40 -14.93
C LEU A 241 -17.42 -21.28 -14.10
N LEU A 242 -16.29 -20.72 -13.68
CA LEU A 242 -15.28 -21.37 -12.84
C LEU A 242 -15.31 -20.74 -11.44
N LYS A 243 -15.82 -21.46 -10.44
CA LYS A 243 -16.18 -20.86 -9.15
C LYS A 243 -15.47 -21.50 -7.96
N GLY A 244 -14.83 -20.69 -7.11
CA GLY A 244 -14.17 -21.16 -5.89
C GLY A 244 -12.97 -22.08 -6.12
N LEU A 245 -12.42 -22.14 -7.34
CA LEU A 245 -11.39 -23.08 -7.72
C LEU A 245 -9.98 -22.56 -7.40
N THR A 246 -9.10 -23.46 -6.97
CA THR A 246 -7.71 -23.14 -6.61
C THR A 246 -6.75 -23.32 -7.80
N PRO A 247 -5.51 -22.79 -7.73
CA PRO A 247 -4.54 -22.94 -8.81
C PRO A 247 -4.19 -24.41 -9.13
N GLU A 248 -4.28 -25.31 -8.15
CA GLU A 248 -3.98 -26.74 -8.31
C GLU A 248 -5.05 -27.43 -9.17
N VAL A 249 -6.31 -27.03 -9.01
CA VAL A 249 -7.44 -27.56 -9.77
C VAL A 249 -7.49 -26.94 -11.17
N LEU A 250 -7.23 -25.63 -11.27
CA LEU A 250 -7.14 -24.89 -12.53
C LEU A 250 -5.81 -25.14 -13.28
N SER A 251 -5.42 -26.40 -13.40
CA SER A 251 -4.16 -26.86 -14.00
C SER A 251 -4.29 -27.34 -15.45
N ILE A 252 -5.49 -27.29 -16.01
CA ILE A 252 -5.85 -27.78 -17.34
C ILE A 252 -6.19 -26.64 -18.31
N THR A 253 -6.26 -26.95 -19.60
CA THR A 253 -6.75 -26.03 -20.64
C THR A 253 -8.28 -25.96 -20.60
N VAL A 254 -8.79 -24.73 -20.71
CA VAL A 254 -10.21 -24.42 -20.87
C VAL A 254 -10.35 -23.58 -22.14
N ASP A 255 -10.87 -24.21 -23.18
CA ASP A 255 -10.95 -23.71 -24.56
C ASP A 255 -12.41 -23.34 -24.89
N GLY A 256 -12.65 -22.09 -25.29
CA GLY A 256 -13.96 -21.62 -25.73
C GLY A 256 -14.32 -22.11 -27.14
N GLY A 257 -13.33 -22.34 -28.00
CA GLY A 257 -13.55 -22.82 -29.37
C GLY A 257 -13.85 -21.70 -30.37
N ASP A 258 -14.78 -21.93 -31.30
CA ASP A 258 -15.12 -20.97 -32.35
C ASP A 258 -16.44 -20.28 -31.97
N GLY A 259 -16.48 -18.94 -31.91
CA GLY A 259 -17.73 -18.22 -31.70
C GLY A 259 -17.55 -16.95 -30.88
N THR A 260 -18.54 -16.61 -30.05
CA THR A 260 -18.45 -15.48 -29.11
C THR A 260 -18.63 -15.96 -27.68
N ASP A 261 -17.50 -16.26 -27.04
CA ASP A 261 -17.47 -17.01 -25.80
C ASP A 261 -17.24 -16.13 -24.58
N SER A 262 -17.71 -16.61 -23.42
CA SER A 262 -17.56 -15.91 -22.15
C SER A 262 -17.09 -16.82 -21.02
N LEU A 263 -15.92 -16.50 -20.44
CA LEU A 263 -15.34 -17.16 -19.27
C LEU A 263 -15.43 -16.25 -18.04
N THR A 264 -16.07 -16.74 -16.99
CA THR A 264 -16.15 -16.05 -15.70
C THR A 264 -15.42 -16.84 -14.62
N PHE A 265 -14.44 -16.21 -13.99
CA PHE A 265 -13.89 -16.64 -12.71
C PHE A 265 -14.67 -15.96 -11.58
N ASP A 266 -15.23 -16.75 -10.67
CA ASP A 266 -15.99 -16.28 -9.51
C ASP A 266 -15.34 -16.80 -8.22
N ALA A 267 -14.74 -15.92 -7.42
CA ALA A 267 -13.96 -16.29 -6.23
C ALA A 267 -12.88 -17.36 -6.52
N SER A 268 -12.32 -17.38 -7.74
CA SER A 268 -11.37 -18.38 -8.21
C SER A 268 -9.95 -17.82 -8.30
N GLN A 269 -8.96 -18.72 -8.33
CA GLN A 269 -7.54 -18.35 -8.31
C GLN A 269 -6.79 -18.95 -9.52
N PRO A 270 -7.07 -18.49 -10.76
CA PRO A 270 -6.36 -18.96 -11.94
C PRO A 270 -4.86 -18.57 -11.91
N ALA A 271 -4.03 -19.45 -12.46
CA ALA A 271 -2.60 -19.21 -12.61
C ALA A 271 -2.18 -19.39 -14.08
N GLY A 272 -1.61 -18.34 -14.66
CA GLY A 272 -1.31 -18.23 -16.07
C GLY A 272 -2.52 -17.85 -16.92
N GLY A 273 -2.27 -17.25 -18.07
CA GLY A 273 -3.24 -16.93 -19.11
C GLY A 273 -3.26 -17.95 -20.24
N ALA A 274 -2.16 -18.67 -20.49
CA ALA A 274 -2.02 -19.53 -21.67
C ALA A 274 -2.94 -20.76 -21.69
N ARG A 275 -3.62 -21.06 -20.58
CA ARG A 275 -4.57 -22.17 -20.45
C ARG A 275 -5.99 -21.80 -20.84
N TYR A 276 -6.29 -20.51 -20.89
CA TYR A 276 -7.62 -19.99 -21.20
C TYR A 276 -7.57 -19.42 -22.60
N VAL A 277 -8.00 -20.22 -23.57
CA VAL A 277 -7.82 -19.92 -25.00
C VAL A 277 -9.17 -19.74 -25.67
N ASN A 278 -9.20 -18.91 -26.72
CA ASN A 278 -10.40 -18.61 -27.51
C ASN A 278 -11.56 -18.10 -26.64
N TRP A 279 -11.31 -17.05 -25.86
CA TRP A 279 -12.35 -16.38 -25.07
C TRP A 279 -12.43 -14.90 -25.44
N GLU A 280 -13.56 -14.46 -25.98
CA GLU A 280 -13.83 -13.06 -26.33
C GLU A 280 -14.09 -12.20 -25.09
N ARG A 281 -14.63 -12.80 -24.03
CA ARG A 281 -14.95 -12.12 -22.78
C ARG A 281 -14.45 -12.92 -21.59
N VAL A 282 -13.49 -12.35 -20.86
CA VAL A 282 -13.00 -12.90 -19.60
C VAL A 282 -13.36 -11.96 -18.46
N ALA A 283 -13.93 -12.49 -17.37
CA ALA A 283 -14.31 -11.72 -16.19
C ALA A 283 -13.70 -12.30 -14.91
N LEU A 284 -13.13 -11.43 -14.07
CA LEU A 284 -12.71 -11.75 -12.70
C LEU A 284 -13.70 -11.10 -11.72
N ASN A 285 -14.47 -11.92 -11.01
CA ASN A 285 -15.53 -11.50 -10.10
C ASN A 285 -15.31 -12.03 -8.67
N ASN A 286 -15.92 -11.36 -7.69
CA ASN A 286 -16.09 -11.81 -6.31
C ASN A 286 -14.79 -12.25 -5.62
N GLY A 287 -13.74 -11.44 -5.74
CA GLY A 287 -12.46 -11.69 -5.07
C GLY A 287 -11.55 -12.64 -5.82
N SER A 288 -11.79 -12.87 -7.11
CA SER A 288 -10.92 -13.67 -7.97
C SER A 288 -9.51 -13.09 -8.04
N ARG A 289 -8.50 -13.98 -8.11
CA ARG A 289 -7.08 -13.59 -8.12
C ARG A 289 -6.36 -14.32 -9.24
N LEU A 290 -6.06 -13.60 -10.31
CA LEU A 290 -5.28 -14.13 -11.42
C LEU A 290 -3.77 -13.84 -11.19
N ALA A 291 -2.96 -14.88 -11.13
CA ALA A 291 -1.50 -14.75 -11.22
C ALA A 291 -1.08 -14.87 -12.69
N LEU A 292 -0.69 -13.76 -13.32
CA LEU A 292 -0.39 -13.69 -14.75
C LEU A 292 1.09 -13.37 -14.99
N ASP A 293 1.87 -14.40 -15.33
CA ASP A 293 3.31 -14.30 -15.63
C ASP A 293 3.70 -14.89 -17.00
N ASP A 294 2.70 -15.16 -17.83
CA ASP A 294 2.75 -15.59 -19.22
C ASP A 294 1.78 -14.71 -20.05
N THR A 295 1.25 -15.23 -21.16
CA THR A 295 0.36 -14.49 -22.07
C THR A 295 -1.08 -14.95 -21.94
N LEU A 296 -2.00 -14.01 -21.69
CA LEU A 296 -3.42 -14.17 -21.90
C LEU A 296 -3.78 -13.60 -23.29
N VAL A 297 -4.23 -14.48 -24.19
CA VAL A 297 -4.70 -14.11 -25.52
C VAL A 297 -6.23 -14.06 -25.49
N LEU A 298 -6.80 -12.92 -25.91
CA LEU A 298 -8.25 -12.69 -25.93
C LEU A 298 -8.79 -12.75 -27.35
N GLY A 299 -9.91 -13.44 -27.50
CA GLY A 299 -10.52 -13.77 -28.79
C GLY A 299 -9.91 -14.99 -29.47
N ASP A 300 -10.43 -15.28 -30.65
CA ASP A 300 -10.10 -16.41 -31.51
C ASP A 300 -9.77 -15.94 -32.94
N SER A 301 -9.73 -16.87 -33.90
CA SER A 301 -9.46 -16.54 -35.31
C SER A 301 -10.60 -15.79 -36.02
N ASN A 302 -11.81 -15.81 -35.48
CA ASN A 302 -13.01 -15.19 -36.04
C ASN A 302 -13.22 -13.78 -35.47
N SER A 303 -13.24 -13.65 -34.14
CA SER A 303 -13.38 -12.41 -33.39
C SER A 303 -12.11 -11.56 -33.44
N SER A 304 -10.95 -12.19 -33.58
CA SER A 304 -9.62 -11.58 -33.64
C SER A 304 -9.20 -10.78 -32.38
N THR A 305 -10.10 -10.61 -31.40
CA THR A 305 -9.89 -9.81 -30.20
C THR A 305 -10.91 -10.13 -29.11
N GLY A 306 -10.65 -9.63 -27.90
CA GLY A 306 -11.58 -9.75 -26.79
C GLY A 306 -11.34 -8.75 -25.68
N SER A 307 -12.02 -8.99 -24.56
CA SER A 307 -12.06 -8.10 -23.41
C SER A 307 -11.82 -8.84 -22.10
N LEU A 308 -11.20 -8.12 -21.16
CA LEU A 308 -10.99 -8.55 -19.78
C LEU A 308 -11.59 -7.53 -18.82
N ALA A 309 -12.50 -7.97 -17.96
CA ALA A 309 -13.11 -7.15 -16.93
C ALA A 309 -12.72 -7.65 -15.53
N LEU A 310 -12.33 -6.71 -14.66
CA LEU A 310 -12.07 -6.97 -13.25
C LEU A 310 -13.09 -6.19 -12.41
N ASP A 311 -13.80 -6.89 -11.53
CA ASP A 311 -14.62 -6.23 -10.51
C ASP A 311 -13.77 -5.57 -9.41
N ALA A 312 -14.40 -4.80 -8.54
CA ALA A 312 -13.70 -4.02 -7.51
C ALA A 312 -13.01 -4.87 -6.43
N SER A 313 -13.37 -6.15 -6.31
CA SER A 313 -12.85 -7.05 -5.28
C SER A 313 -11.73 -7.96 -5.78
N SER A 314 -11.58 -8.07 -7.11
CA SER A 314 -10.65 -8.98 -7.78
C SER A 314 -9.29 -8.34 -8.04
N SER A 315 -8.31 -9.18 -8.36
CA SER A 315 -6.93 -8.73 -8.60
C SER A 315 -6.19 -9.53 -9.66
N ILE A 316 -5.26 -8.85 -10.33
CA ILE A 316 -4.21 -9.48 -11.13
C ILE A 316 -2.88 -9.22 -10.45
N THR A 317 -2.12 -10.28 -10.18
CA THR A 317 -0.72 -10.18 -9.80
C THR A 317 0.15 -10.49 -11.01
N SER A 318 1.21 -9.71 -11.22
CA SER A 318 2.07 -9.91 -12.40
C SER A 318 3.48 -9.40 -12.19
N ARG A 319 4.46 -10.18 -12.66
CA ARG A 319 5.87 -9.82 -12.75
C ARG A 319 6.31 -9.62 -14.20
N GLN A 320 5.69 -10.33 -15.15
CA GLN A 320 6.04 -10.24 -16.57
C GLN A 320 4.88 -10.57 -17.52
N GLY A 321 3.64 -10.51 -17.05
CA GLY A 321 2.46 -10.94 -17.79
C GLY A 321 2.17 -10.07 -19.01
N VAL A 322 1.51 -10.68 -20.00
CA VAL A 322 1.06 -10.00 -21.23
C VAL A 322 -0.42 -10.28 -21.45
N ILE A 323 -1.19 -9.24 -21.75
CA ILE A 323 -2.57 -9.36 -22.23
C ILE A 323 -2.62 -8.83 -23.66
N THR A 324 -3.09 -9.65 -24.60
CA THR A 324 -3.11 -9.31 -26.01
C THR A 324 -4.36 -9.85 -26.71
N ALA A 325 -4.70 -9.27 -27.86
CA ALA A 325 -5.71 -9.81 -28.74
C ALA A 325 -5.16 -11.00 -29.54
N PHE A 326 -6.04 -11.88 -30.04
CA PHE A 326 -5.66 -13.01 -30.89
C PHE A 326 -4.89 -12.57 -32.13
N ALA A 327 -5.42 -11.58 -32.86
CA ALA A 327 -4.76 -11.04 -34.03
C ALA A 327 -3.74 -9.95 -33.64
N PRO A 328 -2.48 -10.02 -34.09
CA PRO A 328 -1.43 -9.10 -33.68
C PRO A 328 -1.71 -7.63 -34.00
N ASP A 329 -2.56 -7.31 -34.97
CA ASP A 329 -2.95 -5.96 -35.38
C ASP A 329 -4.18 -5.42 -34.65
N GLN A 330 -4.88 -6.27 -33.89
CA GLN A 330 -6.01 -5.89 -33.06
C GLN A 330 -5.59 -5.46 -31.66
N ARG A 331 -6.56 -5.00 -30.88
CA ARG A 331 -6.38 -4.43 -29.53
C ARG A 331 -7.30 -5.14 -28.56
N ALA A 332 -6.73 -5.65 -27.47
CA ALA A 332 -7.52 -6.12 -26.33
C ALA A 332 -8.18 -4.94 -25.61
N ALA A 333 -9.34 -5.16 -24.98
CA ALA A 333 -10.03 -4.14 -24.18
C ALA A 333 -10.04 -4.51 -22.69
N ILE A 334 -9.37 -3.73 -21.84
CA ILE A 334 -9.25 -4.00 -20.41
C ILE A 334 -10.06 -2.98 -19.61
N SER A 335 -10.91 -3.48 -18.72
CA SER A 335 -11.73 -2.70 -17.79
C SER A 335 -11.35 -3.08 -16.35
N ASN A 336 -10.74 -2.15 -15.61
CA ASN A 336 -10.19 -2.44 -14.29
C ASN A 336 -10.90 -1.65 -13.17
N ALA A 337 -11.83 -2.29 -12.46
CA ALA A 337 -12.34 -1.77 -11.18
C ALA A 337 -11.56 -2.31 -9.97
N GLY A 338 -10.78 -3.39 -10.15
CA GLY A 338 -10.06 -4.10 -9.11
C GLY A 338 -8.63 -3.62 -8.90
N THR A 339 -7.73 -4.53 -8.53
CA THR A 339 -6.31 -4.22 -8.26
C THR A 339 -5.36 -4.89 -9.26
N LEU A 340 -4.52 -4.12 -9.92
CA LEU A 340 -3.31 -4.60 -10.58
C LEU A 340 -2.14 -4.49 -9.59
N ASP A 341 -1.62 -5.62 -9.14
CA ASP A 341 -0.53 -5.70 -8.16
C ASP A 341 0.75 -6.21 -8.79
N LEU A 342 1.70 -5.31 -9.03
CA LEU A 342 3.01 -5.64 -9.60
C LEU A 342 4.09 -5.83 -8.52
N THR A 343 3.68 -5.81 -7.24
CA THR A 343 4.63 -5.72 -6.12
C THR A 343 5.24 -7.06 -5.69
N ALA A 344 4.78 -8.19 -6.26
CA ALA A 344 5.11 -9.54 -5.83
C ALA A 344 6.63 -9.84 -5.79
N GLY A 345 7.42 -9.17 -6.65
CA GLY A 345 8.86 -9.34 -6.73
C GLY A 345 9.69 -8.63 -5.65
N ASN A 346 9.12 -7.59 -5.02
CA ASN A 346 9.81 -6.72 -4.07
C ASN A 346 11.18 -6.18 -4.56
N ASP A 347 11.32 -5.93 -5.86
CA ASP A 347 12.59 -5.56 -6.51
C ASP A 347 12.47 -4.40 -7.52
N ALA A 348 11.29 -3.80 -7.64
CA ALA A 348 10.99 -2.74 -8.60
C ALA A 348 11.21 -3.17 -10.08
N MET A 349 10.99 -4.45 -10.39
CA MET A 349 11.11 -5.03 -11.74
C MET A 349 9.80 -5.61 -12.29
N GLY A 350 8.70 -5.60 -11.54
CA GLY A 350 7.40 -6.12 -11.94
C GLY A 350 6.82 -5.40 -13.16
N ARG A 351 6.25 -6.17 -14.08
CA ARG A 351 5.66 -5.70 -15.34
C ARG A 351 4.33 -6.39 -15.61
N LEU A 352 3.39 -5.60 -16.11
CA LEU A 352 2.23 -6.09 -16.83
C LEU A 352 2.15 -5.32 -18.14
N SER A 353 2.15 -6.02 -19.26
CA SER A 353 2.06 -5.45 -20.60
C SER A 353 0.67 -5.68 -21.18
N ILE A 354 0.03 -4.62 -21.65
CA ILE A 354 -1.27 -4.67 -22.31
C ILE A 354 -1.10 -4.17 -23.75
N GLU A 355 -1.39 -5.04 -24.70
CA GLU A 355 -1.45 -4.74 -26.13
C GLU A 355 -2.88 -4.36 -26.51
N GLY A 356 -3.29 -3.16 -26.11
CA GLY A 356 -4.67 -2.71 -26.29
C GLY A 356 -5.09 -1.57 -25.36
N ASP A 357 -6.40 -1.35 -25.28
CA ASP A 357 -7.00 -0.25 -24.54
C ASP A 357 -7.13 -0.61 -23.04
N TYR A 358 -6.80 0.35 -22.18
CA TYR A 358 -6.92 0.22 -20.72
C TYR A 358 -7.82 1.31 -20.15
N THR A 359 -8.92 0.90 -19.52
CA THR A 359 -9.85 1.80 -18.83
C THR A 359 -9.91 1.47 -17.34
N GLY A 360 -9.46 2.42 -16.52
CA GLY A 360 -9.60 2.34 -15.07
C GLY A 360 -11.01 2.74 -14.61
N ASN A 361 -11.63 1.94 -13.74
CA ASN A 361 -12.95 2.19 -13.15
C ASN A 361 -12.84 2.36 -11.63
N ASN A 362 -12.00 3.30 -11.19
CA ASN A 362 -11.61 3.52 -9.80
C ASN A 362 -10.82 2.37 -9.15
N GLY A 363 -10.24 1.48 -9.96
CA GLY A 363 -9.32 0.43 -9.51
C GLY A 363 -7.99 0.98 -9.01
N ALA A 364 -7.10 0.08 -8.60
CA ALA A 364 -5.78 0.37 -8.07
C ALA A 364 -4.65 -0.23 -8.91
N LEU A 365 -3.52 0.47 -8.97
CA LEU A 365 -2.24 0.00 -9.50
C LEU A 365 -1.20 0.08 -8.37
N ARG A 366 -0.73 -1.08 -7.90
CA ARG A 366 0.26 -1.19 -6.83
C ARG A 366 1.63 -1.49 -7.41
N LEU A 367 2.61 -0.66 -7.07
CA LEU A 367 3.97 -0.69 -7.62
C LEU A 367 5.00 -0.56 -6.50
N ASN A 368 6.09 -1.31 -6.60
CA ASN A 368 7.32 -1.01 -5.89
C ASN A 368 8.14 -0.02 -6.72
N SER A 369 8.71 0.98 -6.07
CA SER A 369 9.55 1.99 -6.72
C SER A 369 10.68 2.41 -5.79
N VAL A 370 11.87 2.66 -6.32
CA VAL A 370 12.96 3.29 -5.57
C VAL A 370 12.77 4.80 -5.70
N LEU A 371 12.28 5.48 -4.66
CA LEU A 371 12.12 6.93 -4.67
C LEU A 371 13.49 7.62 -4.61
N ALA A 372 14.06 7.87 -5.79
CA ALA A 372 15.36 8.51 -6.00
C ALA A 372 15.29 9.48 -7.20
N GLY A 373 16.39 9.63 -7.94
CA GLY A 373 16.47 10.56 -9.07
C GLY A 373 15.74 10.06 -10.32
N ASP A 374 15.94 10.77 -11.43
CA ASP A 374 15.39 10.38 -12.73
C ASP A 374 15.79 8.94 -13.11
N GLY A 375 14.85 8.19 -13.69
CA GLY A 375 15.11 6.84 -14.20
C GLY A 375 15.35 5.77 -13.11
N ALA A 376 15.07 6.07 -11.83
CA ALA A 376 15.14 5.07 -10.77
C ALA A 376 14.28 3.83 -11.08
N ALA A 377 14.66 2.68 -10.51
CA ALA A 377 13.95 1.42 -10.73
C ALA A 377 12.51 1.52 -10.22
N SER A 378 11.57 1.01 -11.01
CA SER A 378 10.15 0.96 -10.67
C SER A 378 9.48 -0.22 -11.37
N ASP A 379 8.53 -0.84 -10.67
CA ASP A 379 7.48 -1.63 -11.30
C ASP A 379 6.70 -0.75 -12.29
N ARG A 380 6.12 -1.36 -13.31
CA ARG A 380 5.54 -0.60 -14.43
C ARG A 380 4.39 -1.32 -15.12
N LEU A 381 3.29 -0.60 -15.28
CA LEU A 381 2.23 -0.96 -16.24
C LEU A 381 2.64 -0.44 -17.62
N VAL A 382 2.72 -1.33 -18.60
CA VAL A 382 3.08 -1.00 -19.98
C VAL A 382 1.84 -1.15 -20.85
N ILE A 383 1.45 -0.09 -21.55
CA ILE A 383 0.35 -0.10 -22.51
C ILE A 383 0.91 0.23 -23.90
N SER A 384 0.63 -0.65 -24.85
CA SER A 384 1.09 -0.54 -26.23
C SER A 384 -0.10 -0.33 -27.17
N ARG A 385 0.06 0.58 -28.14
CA ARG A 385 -0.89 0.94 -29.21
C ARG A 385 -2.25 1.51 -28.76
N GLY A 386 -2.77 1.17 -27.58
CA GLY A 386 -4.12 1.50 -27.11
C GLY A 386 -4.34 2.88 -26.47
N ALA A 387 -5.59 3.15 -26.10
CA ALA A 387 -6.01 4.29 -25.30
C ALA A 387 -5.98 3.96 -23.80
N ILE A 388 -5.48 4.89 -22.99
CA ILE A 388 -5.43 4.83 -21.53
C ILE A 388 -6.41 5.88 -20.97
N ALA A 389 -7.51 5.41 -20.40
CA ALA A 389 -8.63 6.25 -19.96
C ALA A 389 -9.19 5.85 -18.59
N GLY A 390 -10.20 6.58 -18.13
CA GLY A 390 -10.87 6.34 -16.86
C GLY A 390 -10.11 6.94 -15.67
N SER A 391 -10.05 6.21 -14.55
CA SER A 391 -9.39 6.57 -13.30
C SER A 391 -8.82 5.33 -12.61
N THR A 392 -7.52 5.35 -12.30
CA THR A 392 -6.82 4.31 -11.53
C THR A 392 -5.99 4.95 -10.43
N GLN A 393 -6.14 4.48 -9.20
CA GLN A 393 -5.34 4.92 -8.06
C GLN A 393 -3.93 4.32 -8.12
N VAL A 394 -2.90 5.17 -8.16
CA VAL A 394 -1.50 4.72 -8.12
C VAL A 394 -1.03 4.67 -6.67
N LEU A 395 -0.60 3.47 -6.25
CA LEU A 395 -0.08 3.20 -4.92
C LEU A 395 1.38 2.73 -5.05
N ILE A 396 2.28 3.44 -4.38
CA ILE A 396 3.73 3.18 -4.45
C ILE A 396 4.22 2.66 -3.11
N ASN A 397 4.99 1.58 -3.14
CA ASN A 397 5.82 1.13 -2.03
C ASN A 397 7.27 1.56 -2.29
N ASN A 398 7.85 2.40 -1.43
CA ASN A 398 9.23 2.87 -1.59
C ASN A 398 10.22 1.77 -1.17
N LEU A 399 11.01 1.24 -2.10
CA LEU A 399 12.07 0.26 -1.82
C LEU A 399 13.37 0.94 -1.36
N ASN A 400 13.31 1.57 -0.18
CA ASN A 400 14.45 2.23 0.47
C ASN A 400 15.12 3.32 -0.38
N GLY A 401 14.38 3.98 -1.27
CA GLY A 401 14.87 5.18 -1.95
C GLY A 401 15.08 6.31 -0.94
N ALA A 402 16.28 6.89 -0.92
CA ALA A 402 16.68 7.97 -0.01
C ALA A 402 16.16 9.36 -0.42
N GLY A 403 15.44 9.46 -1.54
CA GLY A 403 15.08 10.73 -2.16
C GLY A 403 16.21 11.28 -3.04
N ALA A 404 15.82 12.01 -4.09
CA ALA A 404 16.69 12.87 -4.89
C ALA A 404 15.82 13.74 -5.81
N ALA A 405 16.41 14.83 -6.33
CA ALA A 405 15.75 15.67 -7.33
C ALA A 405 15.56 14.92 -8.67
N THR A 406 14.41 15.11 -9.32
CA THR A 406 14.10 14.58 -10.66
C THR A 406 14.06 15.73 -11.68
N ALA A 407 15.20 16.07 -12.25
CA ALA A 407 15.33 17.21 -13.17
C ALA A 407 14.95 16.88 -14.63
N GLN A 408 14.64 15.62 -14.95
CA GLN A 408 14.24 15.15 -16.28
C GLN A 408 12.80 14.60 -16.23
N ASN A 409 12.54 13.45 -16.86
CA ASN A 409 11.19 12.88 -16.91
C ASN A 409 10.68 12.39 -15.54
N GLY A 410 11.56 12.04 -14.61
CA GLY A 410 11.23 11.38 -13.35
C GLY A 410 11.32 9.85 -13.41
N ILE A 411 10.61 9.21 -12.48
CA ILE A 411 10.56 7.76 -12.31
C ILE A 411 9.32 7.22 -13.03
N GLN A 412 9.49 6.47 -14.12
CA GLN A 412 8.38 6.03 -14.97
C GLN A 412 7.63 4.84 -14.33
N VAL A 413 6.36 5.06 -14.01
CA VAL A 413 5.45 4.09 -13.36
C VAL A 413 4.38 3.53 -14.29
N VAL A 414 4.02 4.30 -15.33
CA VAL A 414 3.19 3.83 -16.43
C VAL A 414 3.86 4.24 -17.73
N GLU A 415 3.90 3.32 -18.66
CA GLU A 415 4.54 3.51 -19.94
C GLU A 415 3.56 3.31 -21.08
N ALA A 416 3.39 4.36 -21.88
CA ALA A 416 2.69 4.31 -23.15
C ALA A 416 3.72 4.10 -24.28
N ARG A 417 3.63 3.00 -25.02
CA ARG A 417 4.49 2.68 -26.18
C ARG A 417 3.70 2.57 -27.47
N ASP A 418 4.42 2.61 -28.59
CA ASP A 418 3.91 2.24 -29.92
C ASP A 418 2.63 2.97 -30.32
N GLY A 419 2.57 4.28 -30.00
CA GLY A 419 1.44 5.14 -30.33
C GLY A 419 0.30 5.11 -29.30
N ALA A 420 0.46 4.46 -28.15
CA ALA A 420 -0.52 4.53 -27.07
C ALA A 420 -0.73 5.97 -26.57
N THR A 421 -1.98 6.30 -26.25
CA THR A 421 -2.41 7.65 -25.82
C THR A 421 -3.04 7.61 -24.45
N SER A 422 -2.87 8.68 -23.65
CA SER A 422 -3.44 8.73 -22.30
C SER A 422 -4.22 10.01 -22.05
N THR A 423 -5.34 9.91 -21.34
CA THR A 423 -6.13 11.04 -20.86
C THR A 423 -5.57 11.59 -19.53
N ALA A 424 -5.84 12.86 -19.20
CA ALA A 424 -5.30 13.51 -18.00
C ALA A 424 -5.75 12.90 -16.66
N ASN A 425 -6.84 12.12 -16.66
CA ASN A 425 -7.43 11.55 -15.45
C ASN A 425 -7.18 10.05 -15.29
N ALA A 426 -6.50 9.41 -16.26
CA ALA A 426 -6.33 7.95 -16.30
C ALA A 426 -5.69 7.39 -15.02
N PHE A 427 -4.82 8.17 -14.37
CA PHE A 427 -4.20 7.83 -13.10
C PHE A 427 -4.28 8.97 -12.10
N VAL A 428 -4.46 8.61 -10.83
CA VAL A 428 -4.64 9.53 -9.69
C VAL A 428 -3.60 9.19 -8.62
N GLN A 429 -2.99 10.21 -8.02
CA GLN A 429 -2.14 9.97 -6.85
C GLN A 429 -3.01 9.80 -5.61
N ALA A 430 -3.02 8.59 -5.04
CA ALA A 430 -3.88 8.23 -3.91
C ALA A 430 -3.19 8.34 -2.53
N GLN A 431 -1.89 8.65 -2.50
CA GLN A 431 -1.11 8.73 -1.26
C GLN A 431 -0.05 9.84 -1.29
N ARG A 432 0.39 10.29 -0.11
CA ARG A 432 1.59 11.12 0.04
C ARG A 432 2.82 10.25 -0.20
N LEU A 433 3.75 10.74 -1.01
CA LEU A 433 5.03 10.08 -1.28
C LEU A 433 6.16 11.02 -0.87
N SER A 434 6.96 10.61 0.10
CA SER A 434 8.08 11.39 0.62
C SER A 434 9.29 10.48 0.79
N ALA A 435 10.47 10.96 0.44
CA ALA A 435 11.74 10.27 0.66
C ALA A 435 12.85 11.31 0.83
N GLY A 436 13.69 11.15 1.86
CA GLY A 436 14.69 12.16 2.25
C GLY A 436 14.07 13.54 2.40
N ALA A 437 14.67 14.53 1.72
CA ALA A 437 14.20 15.92 1.71
C ALA A 437 13.00 16.18 0.78
N TYR A 438 12.58 15.21 -0.04
CA TYR A 438 11.73 15.43 -1.21
C TYR A 438 10.31 14.87 -1.06
N ASP A 439 9.34 15.59 -1.65
CA ASP A 439 7.96 15.17 -1.85
C ASP A 439 7.79 14.75 -3.32
N TYR A 440 7.34 13.52 -3.57
CA TYR A 440 7.13 12.98 -4.90
C TYR A 440 5.66 13.11 -5.32
N ARG A 441 5.47 13.60 -6.55
CA ARG A 441 4.18 13.84 -7.16
C ARG A 441 4.08 13.08 -8.48
N LEU A 442 2.90 12.53 -8.77
CA LEU A 442 2.60 11.86 -10.04
C LEU A 442 2.30 12.90 -11.12
N PHE A 443 2.94 12.78 -12.27
CA PHE A 443 2.73 13.61 -13.44
C PHE A 443 2.34 12.76 -14.65
N LYS A 444 1.40 13.26 -15.44
CA LYS A 444 1.22 12.82 -16.81
C LYS A 444 2.22 13.55 -17.70
N GLY A 445 2.96 12.78 -18.50
CA GLY A 445 3.97 13.29 -19.41
C GLY A 445 5.36 13.36 -18.78
N GLY A 446 6.39 13.13 -19.58
CA GLY A 446 7.78 13.50 -19.30
C GLY A 446 8.06 14.98 -19.61
N VAL A 447 9.32 15.40 -19.63
CA VAL A 447 9.77 16.72 -20.14
C VAL A 447 10.50 16.61 -21.49
N THR A 448 10.57 15.40 -22.03
CA THR A 448 11.21 15.07 -23.31
C THR A 448 10.13 14.68 -24.33
N ALA A 449 10.33 14.95 -25.62
CA ALA A 449 9.35 14.59 -26.65
C ALA A 449 9.14 13.07 -26.72
N GLY A 450 7.90 12.64 -26.97
CA GLY A 450 7.51 11.22 -27.02
C GLY A 450 7.12 10.64 -25.65
N SER A 451 7.17 11.44 -24.59
CA SER A 451 6.84 11.01 -23.22
C SER A 451 5.44 11.44 -22.77
N GLU A 452 4.68 12.15 -23.62
CA GLU A 452 3.42 12.87 -23.32
C GLU A 452 2.32 11.97 -22.73
N ASN A 453 2.36 10.68 -23.05
CA ASN A 453 1.34 9.69 -22.71
C ASN A 453 1.76 8.74 -21.58
N SER A 454 3.02 8.80 -21.13
CA SER A 454 3.53 8.04 -19.98
C SER A 454 3.32 8.80 -18.67
N TRP A 455 3.46 8.11 -17.54
CA TRP A 455 3.29 8.70 -16.20
C TRP A 455 4.52 8.49 -15.32
N TYR A 456 4.88 9.53 -14.58
CA TYR A 456 6.13 9.62 -13.85
C TYR A 456 5.95 10.17 -12.44
N LEU A 457 6.68 9.62 -11.47
CA LEU A 457 6.86 10.26 -10.17
C LEU A 457 8.00 11.29 -10.27
N ARG A 458 7.77 12.48 -9.71
CA ARG A 458 8.75 13.57 -9.70
C ARG A 458 8.81 14.29 -8.38
N SER A 459 10.01 14.67 -7.99
CA SER A 459 10.33 15.54 -6.85
C SER A 459 10.70 16.96 -7.26
N THR A 460 10.49 17.33 -8.52
CA THR A 460 10.87 18.65 -9.06
C THR A 460 9.92 19.08 -10.17
N LEU A 461 9.50 20.34 -10.12
CA LEU A 461 8.78 20.99 -11.22
C LEU A 461 9.78 21.51 -12.23
N VAL A 462 9.68 21.06 -13.47
CA VAL A 462 10.57 21.46 -14.56
C VAL A 462 9.74 22.19 -15.60
N ALA A 463 10.03 23.47 -15.82
CA ALA A 463 9.39 24.23 -16.90
C ALA A 463 9.97 23.83 -18.27
N PRO A 464 9.18 23.92 -19.36
CA PRO A 464 9.71 23.77 -20.71
C PRO A 464 10.87 24.76 -20.98
N PRO A 465 11.92 24.35 -21.72
CA PRO A 465 12.96 25.27 -22.19
C PRO A 465 12.37 26.44 -23.00
N ALA A 466 12.98 27.62 -22.85
CA ALA A 466 12.59 28.81 -23.61
C ALA A 466 12.79 28.56 -25.12
N PRO A 467 11.90 29.08 -26.00
CA PRO A 467 12.08 28.99 -27.44
C PRO A 467 13.40 29.65 -27.85
N THR A 468 14.13 29.03 -28.79
CA THR A 468 15.39 29.59 -29.32
C THR A 468 15.14 30.96 -29.97
N PRO A 469 16.06 31.93 -29.82
CA PRO A 469 15.94 33.23 -30.46
C PRO A 469 15.79 33.10 -31.97
N VAL A 470 14.88 33.87 -32.57
CA VAL A 470 14.75 33.98 -34.03
C VAL A 470 16.07 34.56 -34.59
N PRO A 471 16.62 34.03 -35.71
CA PRO A 471 17.84 34.58 -36.31
C PRO A 471 17.69 36.06 -36.70
N ALA A 472 18.80 36.81 -36.64
CA ALA A 472 18.83 38.22 -37.04
C ALA A 472 18.46 38.40 -38.54
N PRO A 473 17.92 39.57 -38.95
CA PRO A 473 17.49 39.78 -40.33
C PRO A 473 18.68 39.68 -41.30
N GLY A 474 18.72 38.63 -42.13
CA GLY A 474 19.75 38.45 -43.18
C GLY A 474 20.26 37.02 -43.37
N GLU A 475 20.00 36.10 -42.43
CA GLU A 475 20.30 34.67 -42.60
C GLU A 475 19.08 33.89 -43.14
N PRO A 476 19.26 32.93 -44.07
CA PRO A 476 18.16 32.06 -44.49
C PRO A 476 17.60 31.31 -43.27
N PRO A 477 16.26 31.24 -43.09
CA PRO A 477 15.69 30.56 -41.95
C PRO A 477 16.02 29.07 -42.02
N VAL A 478 16.81 28.58 -41.07
CA VAL A 478 16.88 27.15 -40.77
C VAL A 478 15.55 26.81 -40.08
N ILE A 479 14.60 26.28 -40.85
CA ILE A 479 13.30 25.82 -40.34
C ILE A 479 13.53 24.46 -39.67
N THR A 480 14.17 24.43 -38.50
CA THR A 480 14.04 23.26 -37.62
C THR A 480 12.65 23.32 -36.99
N PRO A 481 11.78 22.30 -37.16
CA PRO A 481 10.51 22.28 -36.47
C PRO A 481 10.75 22.45 -34.97
N ALA A 482 10.15 23.49 -34.37
CA ALA A 482 10.18 23.67 -32.93
C ALA A 482 9.44 22.49 -32.30
N VAL A 483 10.19 21.53 -31.77
CA VAL A 483 9.64 20.46 -30.94
C VAL A 483 9.18 21.13 -29.66
N ILE A 484 7.88 21.39 -29.54
CA ILE A 484 7.29 21.89 -28.30
C ILE A 484 7.43 20.75 -27.27
N PRO A 485 8.21 20.93 -26.19
CA PRO A 485 8.33 19.92 -25.15
C PRO A 485 6.93 19.65 -24.56
N PRO A 486 6.59 18.40 -24.22
CA PRO A 486 5.37 18.10 -23.48
C PRO A 486 5.22 19.03 -22.28
N VAL A 487 4.02 19.58 -22.09
CA VAL A 487 3.67 20.20 -20.81
C VAL A 487 3.25 19.07 -19.87
N ALA A 488 4.16 18.63 -19.01
CA ALA A 488 3.85 17.69 -17.95
C ALA A 488 2.78 18.30 -17.03
N ALA A 489 1.73 17.53 -16.71
CA ALA A 489 0.63 17.98 -15.86
C ALA A 489 0.55 17.14 -14.59
N PRO A 490 0.38 17.74 -13.40
CA PRO A 490 0.12 17.00 -12.17
C PRO A 490 -1.12 16.10 -12.32
N ALA A 491 -1.05 14.90 -11.77
CA ALA A 491 -2.20 14.01 -11.69
C ALA A 491 -3.29 14.59 -10.77
N PRO A 492 -4.57 14.22 -10.96
CA PRO A 492 -5.63 14.52 -10.00
C PRO A 492 -5.31 13.96 -8.60
N GLY A 493 -6.03 14.46 -7.59
CA GLY A 493 -5.89 14.03 -6.18
C GLY A 493 -4.76 14.72 -5.41
N GLN A 494 -4.10 15.70 -6.03
CA GLN A 494 -2.96 16.43 -5.45
C GLN A 494 -3.35 17.87 -5.08
N ALA A 495 -2.68 18.42 -4.05
CA ALA A 495 -2.72 19.86 -3.80
C ALA A 495 -2.10 20.63 -4.98
N GLU A 496 -2.68 21.78 -5.31
CA GLU A 496 -2.23 22.64 -6.41
C GLU A 496 -0.77 23.05 -6.21
N LEU A 497 0.02 22.94 -7.29
CA LEU A 497 1.42 23.31 -7.34
C LEU A 497 1.58 24.58 -8.19
N PRO A 498 2.54 25.47 -7.86
CA PRO A 498 2.78 26.65 -8.67
C PRO A 498 3.28 26.26 -10.07
N ALA A 499 2.89 27.03 -11.08
CA ALA A 499 3.47 26.88 -12.41
C ALA A 499 4.88 27.49 -12.43
N PRO A 500 5.95 26.70 -12.72
CA PRO A 500 7.30 27.24 -12.78
C PRO A 500 7.45 28.18 -13.99
N ALA A 501 8.19 29.29 -13.82
CA ALA A 501 8.52 30.16 -14.94
C ALA A 501 9.46 29.44 -15.93
N GLN A 502 9.45 29.84 -17.20
CA GLN A 502 10.27 29.20 -18.24
C GLN A 502 11.75 29.09 -17.84
N GLY A 503 12.34 27.91 -18.07
CA GLY A 503 13.73 27.61 -17.70
C GLY A 503 13.98 27.38 -16.20
N GLN A 504 12.96 27.45 -15.34
CA GLN A 504 13.11 27.11 -13.92
C GLN A 504 12.93 25.62 -13.64
N SER A 505 13.71 25.15 -12.66
CA SER A 505 13.58 23.84 -12.04
C SER A 505 13.40 24.06 -10.55
N LEU A 506 12.22 23.75 -10.02
CA LEU A 506 11.85 24.01 -8.62
C LEU A 506 11.69 22.68 -7.87
N PRO A 507 12.61 22.35 -6.95
CA PRO A 507 12.48 21.17 -6.12
C PRO A 507 11.24 21.21 -5.23
N LEU A 508 10.58 20.07 -5.10
CA LEU A 508 9.46 19.85 -4.20
C LEU A 508 10.00 19.39 -2.85
N TYR A 509 10.65 20.28 -2.11
CA TYR A 509 11.04 19.98 -0.73
C TYR A 509 9.80 19.79 0.14
N ARG A 510 9.91 18.86 1.08
CA ARG A 510 8.89 18.61 2.09
C ARG A 510 8.75 19.81 3.05
N PRO A 511 7.54 20.15 3.54
CA PRO A 511 7.35 21.14 4.59
C PRO A 511 8.17 20.92 5.87
N GLU A 512 8.59 19.69 6.17
CA GLU A 512 9.48 19.43 7.31
C GLU A 512 10.88 20.06 7.15
N VAL A 513 11.37 20.19 5.91
CA VAL A 513 12.76 20.60 5.64
C VAL A 513 13.10 21.99 6.18
N PRO A 514 12.30 23.05 5.93
CA PRO A 514 12.63 24.37 6.47
C PRO A 514 12.44 24.46 8.00
N VAL A 515 11.50 23.68 8.58
CA VAL A 515 11.32 23.63 10.05
C VAL A 515 12.58 23.07 10.72
N TYR A 516 13.11 21.96 10.20
CA TYR A 516 14.32 21.34 10.75
C TYR A 516 15.56 22.21 10.49
N ALA A 517 15.62 22.89 9.34
CA ALA A 517 16.71 23.80 9.00
C ALA A 517 16.77 25.06 9.92
N ALA A 518 15.66 25.43 10.56
CA ALA A 518 15.59 26.54 11.51
C ALA A 518 16.07 26.16 12.93
N ALA A 519 16.06 24.86 13.28
CA ALA A 519 16.31 24.39 14.64
C ALA A 519 17.68 24.79 15.22
N PRO A 520 18.83 24.62 14.52
CA PRO A 520 20.12 25.06 15.04
C PRO A 520 20.18 26.57 15.32
N ARG A 521 19.47 27.38 14.53
CA ARG A 521 19.41 28.83 14.69
C ARG A 521 18.54 29.25 15.87
N GLY A 522 17.40 28.59 16.07
CA GLY A 522 16.57 28.75 17.27
C GLY A 522 17.37 28.46 18.54
N ALA A 523 18.13 27.36 18.54
CA ALA A 523 19.02 26.99 19.65
C ALA A 523 20.12 28.04 19.93
N ALA A 524 20.74 28.58 18.87
CA ALA A 524 21.74 29.65 18.98
C ALA A 524 21.16 30.92 19.64
N ILE A 525 19.95 31.31 19.25
CA ILE A 525 19.23 32.46 19.82
C ILE A 525 18.98 32.26 21.32
N ILE A 526 18.44 31.11 21.73
CA ILE A 526 18.20 30.79 23.14
C ILE A 526 19.49 30.91 23.96
N ALA A 527 20.55 30.23 23.54
CA ALA A 527 21.80 30.21 24.28
C ALA A 527 22.45 31.59 24.38
N ARG A 528 22.36 32.42 23.33
CA ARG A 528 22.89 33.80 23.32
C ARG A 528 22.08 34.74 24.21
N GLN A 529 20.75 34.63 24.20
CA GLN A 529 19.90 35.43 25.08
C GLN A 529 20.09 35.06 26.56
N ALA A 530 20.28 33.77 26.84
CA ALA A 530 20.66 33.28 28.16
C ALA A 530 22.04 33.82 28.61
N LEU A 531 22.96 34.14 27.70
CA LEU A 531 24.24 34.77 28.06
C LEU A 531 24.09 36.27 28.37
N GLY A 532 23.48 37.05 27.47
CA GLY A 532 23.26 38.51 27.62
C GLY A 532 24.53 39.36 27.77
N THR A 533 24.36 40.67 27.98
CA THR A 533 25.47 41.61 28.22
C THR A 533 25.80 41.77 29.71
N PHE A 534 26.94 42.39 30.02
CA PHE A 534 27.32 42.75 31.40
C PHE A 534 26.21 43.55 32.10
N HIS A 535 25.73 44.65 31.51
CA HIS A 535 24.69 45.49 32.11
C HIS A 535 23.33 44.81 32.23
N GLN A 536 23.01 43.89 31.32
CA GLN A 536 21.79 43.09 31.43
C GLN A 536 21.81 42.15 32.64
N ARG A 537 22.98 41.62 33.02
CA ARG A 537 23.12 40.75 34.20
C ARG A 537 23.34 41.53 35.50
N GLN A 538 24.14 42.58 35.47
CA GLN A 538 24.65 43.25 36.67
C GLN A 538 24.05 44.66 36.90
N GLY A 539 23.31 45.21 35.94
CA GLY A 539 22.77 46.56 35.97
C GLY A 539 23.84 47.61 35.66
N ASP A 540 24.78 47.81 36.57
CA ASP A 540 25.85 48.80 36.45
C ASP A 540 27.06 48.50 37.34
N GLN A 541 28.27 48.89 36.90
CA GLN A 541 29.49 48.77 37.72
C GLN A 541 29.41 49.47 39.09
N LEU A 542 28.63 50.54 39.24
CA LEU A 542 28.45 51.26 40.50
C LEU A 542 27.71 50.43 41.57
N LEU A 543 27.02 49.35 41.17
CA LEU A 543 26.34 48.41 42.06
C LEU A 543 27.24 47.28 42.57
N LEU A 544 28.46 47.16 42.03
CA LEU A 544 29.44 46.12 42.38
C LEU A 544 30.32 46.59 43.56
N GLN A 545 29.70 46.85 44.72
CA GLN A 545 30.39 47.37 45.91
C GLN A 545 30.70 46.31 46.98
N GLY A 546 30.24 45.07 46.81
CA GLY A 546 30.44 44.03 47.80
C GLY A 546 31.87 43.47 47.80
N GLU A 547 32.30 42.92 48.93
CA GLU A 547 33.65 42.38 49.13
C GLU A 547 33.61 41.01 49.80
N SER A 548 34.69 40.25 49.66
CA SER A 548 34.88 38.92 50.25
C SER A 548 33.94 37.85 49.66
N ALA A 549 33.59 36.82 50.43
CA ALA A 549 32.80 35.70 49.95
C ALA A 549 31.31 36.04 49.88
N LEU A 550 30.64 35.54 48.83
CA LEU A 550 29.18 35.66 48.64
C LEU A 550 28.63 37.11 48.75
N PRO A 551 29.24 38.10 48.07
CA PRO A 551 28.92 39.52 48.28
C PRO A 551 27.52 39.94 47.77
N ALA A 552 26.95 39.20 46.82
CA ALA A 552 25.62 39.51 46.28
C ALA A 552 24.97 38.33 45.54
N SER A 553 23.64 38.30 45.57
CA SER A 553 22.81 37.49 44.66
C SER A 553 22.08 38.40 43.69
N TRP A 554 21.81 37.93 42.48
CA TRP A 554 21.07 38.68 41.48
C TRP A 554 20.12 37.78 40.69
N GLY A 555 19.10 38.39 40.10
CA GLY A 555 18.14 37.72 39.23
C GLY A 555 17.79 38.62 38.05
N GLN A 556 17.55 38.03 36.90
CA GLN A 556 17.13 38.70 35.68
C GLN A 556 15.97 37.92 35.04
N ALA A 557 14.93 38.62 34.62
CA ALA A 557 13.91 38.12 33.71
C ALA A 557 14.02 38.89 32.38
N TYR A 558 13.82 38.19 31.27
CA TYR A 558 13.77 38.79 29.94
C TYR A 558 12.68 38.16 29.10
N GLY A 559 12.16 38.92 28.16
CA GLY A 559 11.17 38.44 27.22
C GLY A 559 11.04 39.36 26.02
N GLY A 560 10.58 38.83 24.91
CA GLY A 560 10.44 39.59 23.68
C GLY A 560 9.90 38.78 22.52
N ALA A 561 9.58 39.49 21.45
CA ALA A 561 9.22 38.91 20.16
C ALA A 561 10.38 39.08 19.19
N LEU A 562 10.59 38.10 18.32
CA LEU A 562 11.64 38.11 17.32
C LEU A 562 11.13 37.62 15.98
N ARG A 563 11.69 38.20 14.91
CA ARG A 563 11.47 37.78 13.54
C ARG A 563 12.80 37.76 12.81
N GLN A 564 13.23 36.56 12.45
CA GLN A 564 14.53 36.33 11.81
C GLN A 564 14.38 35.51 10.55
N GLN A 565 15.17 35.84 9.53
CA GLN A 565 15.24 35.10 8.28
C GLN A 565 16.69 34.77 7.93
N TRP A 566 16.89 33.57 7.40
CA TRP A 566 18.17 33.10 6.88
C TRP A 566 18.06 32.73 5.41
N SER A 567 19.15 32.92 4.66
CA SER A 567 19.24 32.50 3.26
C SER A 567 19.75 31.06 3.18
N GLY A 568 19.48 30.35 2.09
CA GLY A 568 20.04 29.00 1.90
C GLY A 568 19.23 28.16 0.92
N THR A 569 19.35 26.84 1.03
CA THR A 569 18.62 25.89 0.17
C THR A 569 17.10 26.08 0.29
N VAL A 570 16.61 26.37 1.50
CA VAL A 570 15.17 26.49 1.79
C VAL A 570 14.75 27.81 2.46
N ASN A 571 15.65 28.79 2.55
CA ASN A 571 15.39 30.14 3.09
C ASN A 571 14.47 30.18 4.34
N PRO A 572 14.82 29.48 5.44
CA PRO A 572 13.94 29.40 6.60
C PRO A 572 13.81 30.76 7.29
N SER A 573 12.63 31.05 7.82
CA SER A 573 12.38 32.18 8.71
C SER A 573 11.62 31.74 9.95
N LEU A 574 11.80 32.48 11.03
CA LEU A 574 11.29 32.17 12.36
C LEU A 574 10.68 33.45 12.95
N ASP A 575 9.41 33.38 13.32
CA ASP A 575 8.61 34.47 13.88
C ASP A 575 7.97 33.96 15.17
N GLY A 576 8.33 34.53 16.32
CA GLY A 576 7.89 33.98 17.60
C GLY A 576 8.33 34.75 18.82
N ASP A 577 7.99 34.19 19.98
CA ASP A 577 8.25 34.76 21.29
C ASP A 577 9.34 33.99 22.02
N LEU A 578 10.21 34.73 22.70
CA LEU A 578 11.26 34.20 23.55
C LEU A 578 11.16 34.82 24.93
N TYR A 579 11.18 33.99 25.96
CA TYR A 579 11.24 34.46 27.35
C TYR A 579 12.12 33.56 28.21
N GLY A 580 12.60 34.10 29.33
CA GLY A 580 13.45 33.35 30.23
C GLY A 580 13.81 34.13 31.48
N PHE A 581 14.50 33.44 32.38
CA PHE A 581 15.04 34.04 33.59
C PHE A 581 16.40 33.46 33.93
N LYS A 582 17.14 34.20 34.75
CA LYS A 582 18.48 33.85 35.25
C LYS A 582 18.57 34.22 36.70
N VAL A 583 19.24 33.38 37.47
CA VAL A 583 19.57 33.65 38.88
C VAL A 583 21.05 33.37 39.06
N GLY A 584 21.75 34.32 39.65
CA GLY A 584 23.19 34.24 39.85
C GLY A 584 23.64 34.63 41.24
N GLN A 585 24.85 34.18 41.57
CA GLN A 585 25.51 34.41 42.83
C GLN A 585 26.96 34.83 42.54
N ASP A 586 27.35 35.99 43.06
CA ASP A 586 28.75 36.34 43.17
C ASP A 586 29.36 35.41 44.22
N LEU A 587 30.35 34.60 43.87
CA LEU A 587 31.04 33.70 44.79
C LEU A 587 32.15 34.43 45.56
N TYR A 588 32.82 35.34 44.89
CA TYR A 588 33.97 36.06 45.44
C TYR A 588 34.05 37.46 44.84
N ALA A 589 34.28 38.46 45.70
CA ALA A 589 34.72 39.78 45.28
C ALA A 589 35.95 40.26 46.04
N LYS A 590 36.83 40.99 45.34
CA LYS A 590 38.04 41.57 45.94
C LYS A 590 38.33 42.94 45.36
N VAL A 591 38.67 43.89 46.22
CA VAL A 591 39.25 45.18 45.84
C VAL A 591 40.76 45.12 46.08
N GLY A 592 41.54 45.35 45.02
CA GLY A 592 43.00 45.45 45.11
C GLY A 592 43.44 46.83 45.63
N GLU A 593 44.67 46.92 46.12
CA GLU A 593 45.27 48.19 46.60
C GLU A 593 45.31 49.29 45.53
N ASN A 594 45.32 48.89 44.25
CA ASN A 594 45.27 49.76 43.09
C ASN A 594 43.84 50.19 42.68
N GLY A 595 42.82 49.84 43.47
CA GLY A 595 41.43 50.22 43.26
C GLY A 595 40.65 49.37 42.25
N TYR A 596 41.25 48.30 41.71
CA TYR A 596 40.55 47.36 40.84
C TYR A 596 39.68 46.39 41.65
N ARG A 597 38.43 46.21 41.25
CA ARG A 597 37.49 45.24 41.84
C ARG A 597 37.34 44.05 40.92
N GLN A 598 37.37 42.85 41.48
CA GLN A 598 37.12 41.61 40.75
C GLN A 598 35.91 40.92 41.34
N HIS A 599 35.03 40.39 40.50
CA HIS A 599 33.87 39.59 40.86
C HIS A 599 33.96 38.28 40.09
N VAL A 600 33.81 37.16 40.79
CA VAL A 600 33.67 35.82 40.19
C VAL A 600 32.34 35.28 40.65
N GLY A 601 31.55 34.73 39.73
CA GLY A 601 30.25 34.17 40.08
C GLY A 601 29.76 33.10 39.12
N ILE A 602 28.61 32.53 39.50
CA ILE A 602 27.89 31.52 38.72
C ILE A 602 26.44 31.97 38.51
N TYR A 603 25.79 31.42 37.48
CA TYR A 603 24.35 31.54 37.30
C TYR A 603 23.75 30.28 36.70
N VAL A 604 22.44 30.13 36.92
CA VAL A 604 21.58 29.21 36.21
C VAL A 604 20.51 29.99 35.46
N SER A 605 20.07 29.47 34.32
CA SER A 605 19.07 30.09 33.46
C SER A 605 18.14 29.06 32.86
N HIS A 606 16.89 29.46 32.65
CA HIS A 606 15.93 28.74 31.83
C HIS A 606 15.36 29.70 30.78
N SER A 607 15.26 29.24 29.53
CA SER A 607 14.73 29.98 28.39
C SER A 607 13.78 29.11 27.58
N HIS A 608 12.72 29.73 27.05
CA HIS A 608 11.76 29.10 26.17
C HIS A 608 11.61 29.92 24.89
N LEU A 609 11.54 29.24 23.75
CA LEU A 609 11.23 29.77 22.43
C LEU A 609 10.03 29.02 21.86
N ASP A 610 9.01 29.77 21.43
CA ASP A 610 7.87 29.26 20.67
C ASP A 610 7.74 30.10 19.40
N ALA A 611 7.87 29.48 18.22
CA ALA A 611 7.91 30.20 16.97
C ALA A 611 7.30 29.45 15.80
N ASP A 612 6.63 30.20 14.93
CA ASP A 612 6.18 29.75 13.63
C ASP A 612 7.34 29.80 12.62
N VAL A 613 7.40 28.80 11.74
CA VAL A 613 8.43 28.67 10.72
C VAL A 613 7.83 28.82 9.33
N LYS A 614 8.48 29.64 8.50
CA LYS A 614 8.26 29.67 7.06
C LYS A 614 9.51 29.27 6.30
N GLY A 615 9.34 28.91 5.03
CA GLY A 615 10.46 28.64 4.12
C GLY A 615 10.02 28.23 2.73
N PHE A 616 10.97 27.71 1.95
CA PHE A 616 10.74 27.15 0.63
C PHE A 616 10.39 25.66 0.72
N ALA A 617 9.14 25.32 0.42
CA ALA A 617 8.64 23.95 0.38
C ALA A 617 7.59 23.81 -0.73
N LEU A 618 7.48 22.61 -1.32
CA LEU A 618 6.54 22.31 -2.41
C LEU A 618 6.58 23.34 -3.55
N ALA A 619 7.78 23.78 -3.92
CA ALA A 619 8.05 24.83 -4.92
C ALA A 619 7.48 26.23 -4.59
N VAL A 620 7.02 26.50 -3.36
CA VAL A 620 6.51 27.80 -2.91
C VAL A 620 7.48 28.44 -1.92
N GLN A 621 7.88 29.70 -2.17
CA GLN A 621 8.71 30.51 -1.26
C GLN A 621 7.85 31.14 -0.14
N ASP A 622 8.45 31.44 1.01
CA ASP A 622 7.79 32.06 2.18
C ASP A 622 6.48 31.35 2.62
N ARG A 623 6.44 30.03 2.45
CA ARG A 623 5.29 29.21 2.83
C ARG A 623 5.35 28.96 4.34
N SER A 624 4.25 29.15 5.07
CA SER A 624 4.13 28.65 6.45
C SER A 624 4.22 27.14 6.44
N VAL A 625 5.14 26.55 7.20
CA VAL A 625 5.47 25.11 7.11
C VAL A 625 5.42 24.39 8.45
N GLY A 626 5.26 25.09 9.58
CA GLY A 626 5.18 24.46 10.89
C GLY A 626 5.60 25.36 12.04
N ASP A 627 5.86 24.74 13.19
CA ASP A 627 6.28 25.39 14.44
C ASP A 627 7.56 24.74 15.01
N LEU A 628 8.37 25.56 15.68
CA LEU A 628 9.55 25.16 16.43
C LEU A 628 9.39 25.60 17.89
N LYS A 629 9.51 24.64 18.80
CA LYS A 629 9.54 24.90 20.24
C LYS A 629 10.84 24.39 20.83
N LEU A 630 11.53 25.23 21.60
CA LEU A 630 12.80 24.89 22.21
C LEU A 630 12.87 25.43 23.64
N ASP A 631 13.38 24.60 24.53
CA ASP A 631 13.72 24.92 25.90
C ASP A 631 15.25 24.86 26.07
N GLY A 632 15.79 25.77 26.88
CA GLY A 632 17.22 25.88 27.13
C GLY A 632 17.53 26.11 28.59
N ASP A 633 18.12 25.09 29.23
CA ASP A 633 18.63 25.17 30.60
C ASP A 633 20.13 25.44 30.56
N SER A 634 20.56 26.56 31.13
CA SER A 634 21.95 26.99 31.08
C SER A 634 22.60 27.07 32.46
N VAL A 635 23.88 26.70 32.52
CA VAL A 635 24.76 26.97 33.65
C VAL A 635 25.91 27.82 33.13
N GLY A 636 26.15 28.95 33.78
CA GLY A 636 27.20 29.88 33.40
C GLY A 636 28.10 30.27 34.56
N THR A 637 29.32 30.64 34.20
CA THR A 637 30.32 31.22 35.09
C THR A 637 30.78 32.54 34.51
N TYR A 638 31.10 33.50 35.38
CA TYR A 638 31.60 34.79 34.94
C TYR A 638 32.71 35.32 35.83
N TRP A 639 33.57 36.13 35.22
CA TRP A 639 34.57 36.94 35.87
C TRP A 639 34.49 38.37 35.35
N THR A 640 34.30 39.32 36.25
CA THR A 640 34.22 40.75 35.94
C THR A 640 35.33 41.49 36.69
N LEU A 641 36.13 42.27 35.97
CA LEU A 641 37.14 43.19 36.50
C LEU A 641 36.68 44.63 36.26
N VAL A 642 36.51 45.40 37.33
CA VAL A 642 36.15 46.83 37.29
C VAL A 642 37.33 47.66 37.76
N GLY A 643 37.79 48.61 36.93
CA GLY A 643 38.86 49.54 37.25
C GLY A 643 38.40 50.71 38.13
N PRO A 644 39.33 51.46 38.72
CA PRO A 644 39.02 52.58 39.62
C PRO A 644 38.23 53.72 38.96
N GLN A 645 38.28 53.82 37.62
CA GLN A 645 37.54 54.82 36.84
C GLN A 645 36.21 54.29 36.29
N GLY A 646 35.85 53.04 36.59
CA GLY A 646 34.61 52.39 36.16
C GLY A 646 34.73 51.55 34.89
N ALA A 647 35.89 51.54 34.22
CA ALA A 647 36.12 50.65 33.07
C ALA A 647 35.96 49.19 33.49
N TYR A 648 35.32 48.36 32.66
CA TYR A 648 35.13 46.95 32.97
C TYR A 648 35.64 46.02 31.87
N LEU A 649 36.02 44.82 32.30
CA LEU A 649 36.22 43.65 31.47
C LEU A 649 35.42 42.50 32.07
N ASP A 650 34.57 41.88 31.28
CA ASP A 650 33.65 40.82 31.69
C ASP A 650 33.85 39.61 30.78
N ALA A 651 34.09 38.44 31.38
CA ALA A 651 34.28 37.18 30.69
C ALA A 651 33.25 36.18 31.17
N VAL A 652 32.56 35.50 30.24
CA VAL A 652 31.50 34.54 30.54
C VAL A 652 31.72 33.25 29.77
N LEU A 653 31.52 32.11 30.43
CA LEU A 653 31.42 30.81 29.81
C LEU A 653 30.10 30.15 30.24
N GLN A 654 29.32 29.69 29.27
CA GLN A 654 28.00 29.09 29.46
C GLN A 654 27.90 27.76 28.72
N TYR A 655 27.34 26.76 29.40
CA TYR A 655 26.81 25.53 28.81
C TYR A 655 25.29 25.59 28.84
N THR A 656 24.63 25.25 27.74
CA THR A 656 23.18 25.16 27.62
C THR A 656 22.79 23.77 27.16
N ARG A 657 21.94 23.08 27.92
CA ARG A 657 21.24 21.88 27.45
C ARG A 657 19.99 22.33 26.69
N LEU A 658 19.73 21.69 25.56
CA LEU A 658 18.60 21.98 24.67
C LEU A 658 17.67 20.77 24.60
N ASP A 659 16.37 21.04 24.64
CA ASP A 659 15.28 20.06 24.48
C ASP A 659 14.15 20.74 23.71
N GLY A 660 13.42 20.00 22.89
CA GLY A 660 12.27 20.56 22.18
C GLY A 660 11.82 19.76 20.98
N ARG A 661 11.03 20.42 20.12
CA ARG A 661 10.41 19.79 18.95
C ARG A 661 10.31 20.74 17.76
N ALA A 662 10.49 20.17 16.58
CA ALA A 662 10.14 20.79 15.31
C ALA A 662 8.97 20.01 14.70
N ARG A 663 7.85 20.68 14.43
CA ARG A 663 6.64 20.05 13.88
C ARG A 663 6.22 20.74 12.59
N SER A 664 5.99 19.98 11.54
CA SER A 664 5.46 20.53 10.29
C SER A 664 3.95 20.73 10.36
N ASP A 665 3.44 21.54 9.42
CA ASP A 665 2.01 21.72 9.17
C ASP A 665 1.31 20.43 8.70
N ARG A 666 2.07 19.39 8.34
CA ARG A 666 1.59 18.03 8.06
C ARG A 666 1.48 17.16 9.32
N GLY A 667 1.99 17.64 10.45
CA GLY A 667 1.97 16.93 11.73
C GLY A 667 3.19 16.05 11.99
N ASP A 668 4.10 15.89 11.04
CA ASP A 668 5.37 15.19 11.27
C ASP A 668 6.20 15.97 12.30
N THR A 669 6.75 15.25 13.28
CA THR A 669 7.48 15.85 14.40
C THR A 669 8.89 15.25 14.48
N LEU A 670 9.87 16.11 14.70
CA LEU A 670 11.26 15.75 14.99
C LEU A 670 11.61 16.25 16.39
N ASN A 671 12.17 15.38 17.23
CA ASN A 671 12.72 15.78 18.51
C ASN A 671 14.02 16.55 18.29
N VAL A 672 14.18 17.66 19.00
CA VAL A 672 15.33 18.56 18.87
C VAL A 672 16.06 18.62 20.20
N ASP A 673 16.94 17.64 20.41
CA ASP A 673 17.76 17.54 21.60
C ASP A 673 19.20 17.92 21.29
N GLY A 674 19.91 18.46 22.27
CA GLY A 674 21.34 18.74 22.11
C GLY A 674 21.90 19.66 23.18
N HIS A 675 22.96 20.37 22.81
CA HIS A 675 23.62 21.33 23.68
C HIS A 675 24.31 22.46 22.92
N ALA A 676 24.61 23.53 23.64
CA ALA A 676 25.41 24.65 23.13
C ALA A 676 26.47 25.09 24.15
N TRP A 677 27.65 25.40 23.63
CA TRP A 677 28.70 26.11 24.37
C TRP A 677 28.75 27.55 23.88
N THR A 678 28.67 28.51 24.80
CA THR A 678 28.74 29.94 24.49
C THR A 678 29.77 30.62 25.39
N ALA A 679 30.73 31.31 24.80
CA ALA A 679 31.74 32.10 25.51
C ALA A 679 31.63 33.57 25.09
N SER A 680 31.84 34.50 26.01
CA SER A 680 31.84 35.93 25.71
C SER A 680 32.94 36.67 26.44
N LEU A 681 33.49 37.69 25.76
CA LEU A 681 34.36 38.70 26.33
C LEU A 681 33.79 40.07 26.01
N GLU A 682 33.46 40.84 27.04
CA GLU A 682 32.89 42.18 26.95
C GLU A 682 33.77 43.19 27.67
N SER A 683 33.92 44.39 27.12
CA SER A 683 34.61 45.50 27.78
C SER A 683 33.87 46.81 27.58
N GLY A 684 33.94 47.69 28.57
CA GLY A 684 33.39 49.04 28.50
C GLY A 684 34.28 50.06 29.20
N TYR A 685 34.27 51.31 28.73
CA TYR A 685 35.10 52.38 29.30
C TYR A 685 34.29 53.67 29.49
N PRO A 686 33.82 54.00 30.70
CA PRO A 686 32.98 55.17 30.91
C PRO A 686 33.79 56.47 30.86
N ILE A 687 33.41 57.37 29.97
CA ILE A 687 33.99 58.70 29.76
C ILE A 687 33.03 59.75 30.31
N THR A 688 33.48 60.53 31.29
CA THR A 688 32.68 61.64 31.83
C THR A 688 32.53 62.76 30.80
N LEU A 689 31.29 63.10 30.46
CA LEU A 689 30.96 64.19 29.54
C LEU A 689 30.76 65.52 30.30
N TYR A 690 29.88 65.50 31.30
CA TYR A 690 29.52 66.69 32.08
C TYR A 690 28.90 66.27 33.42
N GLU A 691 29.41 66.77 34.55
CA GLU A 691 28.97 66.50 35.94
C GLU A 691 28.49 65.06 36.23
N ARG A 692 27.25 64.75 35.85
CA ARG A 692 26.52 63.51 36.13
C ARG A 692 26.39 62.56 34.94
N TRP A 693 26.74 63.01 33.74
CA TRP A 693 26.57 62.26 32.49
C TRP A 693 27.88 61.62 32.03
N ARG A 694 27.79 60.34 31.67
CA ARG A 694 28.89 59.55 31.11
C ARG A 694 28.46 58.91 29.81
N VAL A 695 29.40 58.77 28.89
CA VAL A 695 29.25 57.91 27.72
C VAL A 695 30.23 56.76 27.84
N GLU A 696 29.76 55.55 27.60
CA GLU A 696 30.55 54.33 27.72
C GLU A 696 30.55 53.60 26.38
N PRO A 697 31.64 53.69 25.61
CA PRO A 697 31.90 52.79 24.51
C PRO A 697 32.09 51.36 25.04
N GLN A 698 31.47 50.42 24.35
CA GLN A 698 31.45 49.01 24.70
C GLN A 698 31.84 48.17 23.48
N ALA A 699 32.53 47.06 23.72
CA ALA A 699 32.80 46.05 22.72
C ALA A 699 32.58 44.66 23.30
N GLN A 700 31.95 43.77 22.55
CA GLN A 700 31.72 42.38 22.94
C GLN A 700 32.05 41.44 21.79
N LEU A 701 32.69 40.32 22.11
CA LEU A 701 32.82 39.18 21.22
C LEU A 701 32.14 37.98 21.88
N ILE A 702 31.37 37.22 21.10
CA ILE A 702 30.70 36.00 21.51
C ILE A 702 31.11 34.89 20.54
N ALA A 703 31.54 33.75 21.07
CA ALA A 703 31.79 32.54 20.31
C ALA A 703 30.81 31.46 20.76
N GLN A 704 30.09 30.86 19.81
CA GLN A 704 29.03 29.90 20.09
C GLN A 704 29.14 28.67 19.20
N LYS A 705 28.95 27.47 19.79
CA LYS A 705 28.82 26.21 19.06
C LYS A 705 27.57 25.49 19.53
N VAL A 706 26.64 25.26 18.61
CA VAL A 706 25.46 24.40 18.79
C VAL A 706 25.78 23.01 18.27
N ALA A 707 25.42 21.98 19.03
CA ALA A 707 25.48 20.58 18.63
C ALA A 707 24.14 19.93 18.95
N LEU A 708 23.35 19.66 17.92
CA LEU A 708 22.07 18.94 18.02
C LEU A 708 22.30 17.47 17.67
N ASP A 709 21.57 16.60 18.35
CA ASP A 709 21.62 15.16 18.11
C ASP A 709 21.00 14.82 16.74
N SER A 710 21.33 13.63 16.22
CA SER A 710 20.63 13.09 15.05
C SER A 710 19.28 12.52 15.49
N ALA A 711 18.24 12.77 14.70
CA ALA A 711 16.90 12.28 14.97
C ALA A 711 16.27 11.75 13.67
N SER A 712 15.19 10.99 13.78
CA SER A 712 14.44 10.48 12.63
C SER A 712 13.01 10.96 12.69
N ASP A 713 12.46 11.30 11.53
CA ASP A 713 11.01 11.49 11.37
C ASP A 713 10.38 10.21 10.79
N SER A 714 9.14 10.31 10.30
CA SER A 714 8.41 9.18 9.69
C SER A 714 8.98 8.72 8.34
N VAL A 715 9.97 9.42 7.78
CA VAL A 715 10.43 9.25 6.38
C VAL A 715 11.94 9.05 6.28
N SER A 716 12.73 9.70 7.14
CA SER A 716 14.18 9.89 6.95
C SER A 716 14.91 10.07 8.28
N ARG A 717 16.21 9.79 8.29
CA ARG A 717 17.14 10.16 9.35
C ARG A 717 17.76 11.53 9.04
N ILE A 718 17.80 12.39 10.05
CA ILE A 718 18.27 13.76 9.98
C ILE A 718 19.49 13.94 10.87
N SER A 719 20.55 14.53 10.32
CA SER A 719 21.74 14.92 11.08
C SER A 719 22.07 16.41 10.90
N HIS A 720 22.54 17.01 11.99
CA HIS A 720 22.83 18.45 12.08
C HIS A 720 24.34 18.68 12.15
N ASP A 721 24.84 19.60 11.33
CA ASP A 721 26.21 20.12 11.42
C ASP A 721 26.17 21.65 11.38
N ALA A 722 26.10 22.25 12.57
CA ALA A 722 26.10 23.71 12.74
C ALA A 722 27.53 24.22 12.91
N GLN A 723 27.91 25.32 12.26
CA GLN A 723 29.27 25.87 12.41
C GLN A 723 29.45 26.64 13.73
N VAL A 724 30.71 26.90 14.11
CA VAL A 724 30.99 27.85 15.20
C VAL A 724 30.62 29.24 14.71
N GLU A 725 29.79 29.95 15.45
CA GLU A 725 29.35 31.32 15.17
C GLU A 725 30.15 32.31 16.02
N LEU A 726 30.66 33.37 15.39
CA LEU A 726 31.25 34.51 16.07
C LEU A 726 30.35 35.74 15.92
N THR A 727 29.85 36.26 17.03
CA THR A 727 29.06 37.49 17.06
C THR A 727 29.86 38.62 17.70
N GLY A 728 30.01 39.73 16.99
CA GLY A 728 30.57 40.97 17.51
C GLY A 728 29.49 42.00 17.86
N ARG A 729 29.73 42.77 18.94
CA ARG A 729 28.93 43.95 19.32
C ARG A 729 29.84 45.14 19.51
N LEU A 730 29.44 46.28 18.95
CA LEU A 730 29.99 47.60 19.31
C LEU A 730 28.85 48.45 19.85
N GLY A 731 29.00 48.94 21.09
CA GLY A 731 27.97 49.68 21.80
C GLY A 731 28.42 51.07 22.21
N LEU A 732 27.48 52.00 22.31
CA LEU A 732 27.64 53.29 22.99
C LEU A 732 26.48 53.47 23.95
N ARG A 733 26.79 53.58 25.24
CA ARG A 733 25.82 53.75 26.32
C ARG A 733 25.96 55.14 26.94
N LEU A 734 24.92 55.95 26.89
CA LEU A 734 24.82 57.23 27.58
C LEU A 734 24.06 57.02 28.90
N GLU A 735 24.64 57.43 30.01
CA GLU A 735 24.06 57.26 31.33
C GLU A 735 24.18 58.53 32.18
N GLY A 736 23.19 58.77 33.04
CA GLY A 736 23.19 59.91 33.96
C GLY A 736 23.05 59.45 35.41
N ALA A 737 24.06 59.65 36.26
CA ALA A 737 24.03 59.21 37.66
C ALA A 737 23.47 60.32 38.57
N PHE A 738 22.26 60.10 39.11
CA PHE A 738 21.60 61.03 40.04
C PHE A 738 21.55 60.45 41.44
N THR A 739 22.18 61.12 42.40
CA THR A 739 22.09 60.76 43.83
C THR A 739 21.31 61.86 44.56
N GLY A 740 20.11 61.53 45.05
CA GLY A 740 19.27 62.46 45.80
C GLY A 740 19.72 62.67 47.25
N SER A 741 18.99 63.47 48.03
CA SER A 741 19.26 63.70 49.47
C SER A 741 19.21 62.44 50.33
N SER A 742 18.54 61.38 49.83
CA SER A 742 18.50 60.05 50.46
C SER A 742 19.76 59.20 50.24
N GLY A 743 20.73 59.68 49.45
CA GLY A 743 21.97 58.96 49.13
C GLY A 743 21.78 57.78 48.17
N ARG A 744 20.62 57.65 47.53
CA ARG A 744 20.27 56.53 46.63
C ARG A 744 20.54 56.90 45.16
N LEU A 745 21.14 55.98 44.41
CA LEU A 745 21.41 56.12 42.98
C LEU A 745 20.15 55.90 42.13
N LEU A 746 19.91 56.80 41.19
CA LEU A 746 19.00 56.63 40.05
C LEU A 746 19.79 56.95 38.77
N GLN A 747 19.83 56.01 37.84
CA GLN A 747 20.62 56.11 36.62
C GLN A 747 19.81 55.72 35.38
N PRO A 748 19.12 56.68 34.73
CA PRO A 748 18.61 56.47 33.39
C PRO A 748 19.75 56.26 32.39
N TYR A 749 19.51 55.42 31.39
CA TYR A 749 20.44 55.20 30.29
C TYR A 749 19.73 55.07 28.94
N ALA A 750 20.47 55.39 27.89
CA ALA A 750 20.13 55.08 26.51
C ALA A 750 21.37 54.49 25.82
N GLN A 751 21.18 53.48 24.98
CA GLN A 751 22.25 52.72 24.38
C GLN A 751 21.93 52.40 22.93
N VAL A 752 22.95 52.46 22.08
CA VAL A 752 22.92 51.97 20.70
C VAL A 752 23.98 50.90 20.54
N ASN A 753 23.62 49.78 19.92
CA ASN A 753 24.49 48.65 19.65
C ASN A 753 24.48 48.34 18.15
N LEU A 754 25.65 48.13 17.56
CA LEU A 754 25.83 47.52 16.26
C LEU A 754 26.23 46.05 16.48
N TRP A 755 25.41 45.12 16.01
CA TRP A 755 25.65 43.69 16.07
C TRP A 755 26.05 43.15 14.70
N HIS A 756 27.02 42.25 14.67
CA HIS A 756 27.46 41.56 13.46
C HIS A 756 27.74 40.09 13.73
N GLY A 757 27.06 39.19 13.02
CA GLY A 757 27.45 37.79 12.94
C GLY A 757 28.44 37.58 11.80
N ASP A 758 29.56 36.92 12.06
CA ASP A 758 30.61 36.59 11.10
C ASP A 758 30.07 35.87 9.85
N GLY A 759 29.05 35.05 10.06
CA GLY A 759 28.42 34.23 9.05
C GLY A 759 28.97 32.80 9.08
N GLY A 760 28.73 32.07 8.00
CA GLY A 760 28.93 30.64 7.94
C GLY A 760 27.64 29.94 7.50
N ARG A 761 27.67 28.62 7.55
CA ARG A 761 26.65 27.75 6.98
C ARG A 761 26.41 26.53 7.83
N ASP A 762 25.19 26.38 8.31
CA ASP A 762 24.73 25.13 8.89
C ASP A 762 24.31 24.16 7.79
N THR A 763 24.60 22.88 8.01
CA THR A 763 24.20 21.80 7.10
C THR A 763 23.30 20.82 7.83
N LEU A 764 22.13 20.58 7.25
CA LEU A 764 21.20 19.52 7.63
C LEU A 764 21.30 18.42 6.57
N THR A 765 21.53 17.17 6.97
CA THR A 765 21.65 16.04 6.04
C THR A 765 20.54 15.02 6.25
N PHE A 766 19.83 14.67 5.18
CA PHE A 766 18.78 13.64 5.14
C PHE A 766 19.35 12.33 4.57
N ASP A 767 19.16 11.23 5.30
CA ASP A 767 19.59 9.86 4.94
C ASP A 767 21.05 9.79 4.42
N ASP A 768 21.92 10.59 5.03
CA ASP A 768 23.34 10.74 4.70
C ASP A 768 23.64 11.17 3.25
N ALA A 769 22.62 11.61 2.49
CA ALA A 769 22.71 11.97 1.08
C ALA A 769 22.44 13.47 0.84
N ASP A 770 21.23 13.93 1.09
CA ASP A 770 20.77 15.26 0.71
C ASP A 770 21.16 16.32 1.72
N LYS A 771 21.86 17.37 1.28
CA LYS A 771 22.38 18.44 2.15
C LYS A 771 21.61 19.75 1.95
N ILE A 772 20.94 20.18 3.01
CA ILE A 772 20.22 21.44 3.09
C ILE A 772 21.09 22.44 3.87
N ARG A 773 21.31 23.61 3.29
CA ARG A 773 22.27 24.59 3.80
C ARG A 773 21.56 25.86 4.25
N THR A 774 21.94 26.39 5.42
CA THR A 774 21.40 27.63 5.98
C THR A 774 22.54 28.61 6.29
N ASP A 775 22.57 29.75 5.59
CA ASP A 775 23.59 30.80 5.70
C ASP A 775 23.14 31.91 6.67
N TYR A 776 23.90 32.13 7.76
CA TYR A 776 23.42 32.91 8.92
C TYR A 776 24.11 34.25 9.21
N ARG A 777 24.91 34.78 8.27
CA ARG A 777 25.50 36.13 8.40
C ARG A 777 24.43 37.19 8.65
N TYR A 778 24.71 38.21 9.47
CA TYR A 778 23.79 39.34 9.60
C TYR A 778 24.48 40.58 10.15
N THR A 779 23.88 41.75 9.91
CA THR A 779 24.21 43.00 10.59
C THR A 779 22.94 43.72 11.05
N SER A 780 22.88 44.10 12.32
CA SER A 780 21.71 44.78 12.90
C SER A 780 22.11 45.91 13.83
N VAL A 781 21.22 46.88 13.96
CA VAL A 781 21.29 47.94 14.97
C VAL A 781 20.26 47.67 16.06
N GLN A 782 20.65 47.87 17.30
CA GLN A 782 19.77 47.74 18.45
C GLN A 782 19.81 49.03 19.26
N LEU A 783 18.62 49.52 19.62
CA LEU A 783 18.42 50.64 20.53
C LEU A 783 17.87 50.09 21.84
N GLU A 784 18.43 50.53 22.96
CA GLU A 784 17.99 50.16 24.30
C GLU A 784 17.88 51.41 25.17
N SER A 785 16.84 51.49 26.00
CA SER A 785 16.72 52.53 27.02
C SER A 785 16.18 51.95 28.30
N GLY A 786 16.67 52.44 29.43
CA GLY A 786 16.27 51.89 30.71
C GLY A 786 16.71 52.72 31.90
N VAL A 787 16.60 52.12 33.07
CA VAL A 787 16.94 52.73 34.35
C VAL A 787 17.57 51.71 35.29
N VAL A 788 18.54 52.17 36.07
CA VAL A 788 19.12 51.46 37.21
C VAL A 788 18.81 52.26 38.47
N ALA A 789 18.33 51.63 39.54
CA ALA A 789 17.90 52.30 40.76
C ALA A 789 18.27 51.53 42.02
N GLN A 790 18.86 52.20 43.00
CA GLN A 790 19.05 51.69 44.35
C GLN A 790 17.79 51.96 45.18
N VAL A 791 17.09 50.89 45.57
CA VAL A 791 15.91 50.98 46.43
C VAL A 791 16.33 51.24 47.87
N ASN A 792 17.35 50.51 48.34
CA ASN A 792 18.02 50.70 49.61
C ASN A 792 19.51 50.27 49.51
N LYS A 793 20.24 50.20 50.63
CA LYS A 793 21.67 49.84 50.63
C LYS A 793 21.96 48.41 50.17
N ALA A 794 21.00 47.50 50.30
CA ALA A 794 21.13 46.10 49.91
C ALA A 794 20.46 45.82 48.55
N LEU A 795 19.34 46.47 48.23
CA LEU A 795 18.52 46.17 47.07
C LEU A 795 18.65 47.20 45.96
N SER A 796 19.01 46.72 44.77
CA SER A 796 19.01 47.48 43.52
C SER A 796 18.14 46.80 42.45
N LEU A 797 17.54 47.61 41.59
CA LEU A 797 16.72 47.18 40.46
C LEU A 797 17.26 47.80 39.18
N HIS A 798 17.16 47.10 38.07
CA HIS A 798 17.38 47.67 36.75
C HIS A 798 16.37 47.12 35.76
N GLY A 799 16.07 47.91 34.73
CA GLY A 799 15.20 47.46 33.66
C GLY A 799 15.34 48.31 32.43
N GLY A 800 15.09 47.70 31.28
CA GLY A 800 15.23 48.35 29.99
C GLY A 800 14.35 47.70 28.92
N VAL A 801 14.01 48.50 27.92
CA VAL A 801 13.33 48.06 26.70
C VAL A 801 14.29 48.17 25.55
N GLN A 802 14.27 47.21 24.63
CA GLN A 802 15.15 47.13 23.48
C GLN A 802 14.38 46.88 22.19
N TYR A 803 14.86 47.46 21.09
CA TYR A 803 14.38 47.21 19.74
C TYR A 803 15.57 47.03 18.80
N THR A 804 15.51 45.99 17.96
CA THR A 804 16.56 45.62 17.00
C THR A 804 15.96 45.68 15.59
N ALA A 805 16.70 46.26 14.66
CA ALA A 805 16.36 46.32 13.25
C ALA A 805 17.56 45.90 12.38
N ASN A 806 17.31 45.20 11.28
CA ASN A 806 18.34 44.83 10.31
C ASN A 806 18.90 46.06 9.57
N LEU A 807 20.19 46.02 9.27
CA LEU A 807 20.88 47.00 8.40
C LEU A 807 21.21 46.43 7.02
N ASP A 808 21.00 45.14 6.81
CA ASP A 808 21.16 44.44 5.55
C ASP A 808 19.82 43.89 5.04
N SER A 809 19.85 43.13 3.95
CA SER A 809 18.65 42.57 3.30
C SER A 809 18.04 41.38 4.06
N ARG A 810 18.60 40.96 5.20
CA ARG A 810 18.12 39.82 5.98
C ARG A 810 17.28 40.32 7.12
N GLN A 811 16.06 39.79 7.28
CA GLN A 811 15.21 40.19 8.38
C GLN A 811 15.84 39.78 9.72
N GLN A 812 16.08 40.76 10.59
CA GLN A 812 16.66 40.61 11.93
C GLN A 812 16.00 41.62 12.87
N GLU A 813 14.72 41.40 13.13
CA GLU A 813 13.91 42.27 13.96
C GLU A 813 13.66 41.60 15.31
N ALA A 814 13.78 42.36 16.39
CA ALA A 814 13.44 41.88 17.71
C ALA A 814 13.03 43.03 18.61
N SER A 815 12.06 42.80 19.48
CA SER A 815 11.69 43.71 20.56
C SER A 815 11.73 42.96 21.87
N GLY A 816 12.17 43.60 22.95
CA GLY A 816 12.24 42.92 24.22
C GLY A 816 12.34 43.82 25.42
N VAL A 817 12.18 43.20 26.59
CA VAL A 817 12.27 43.83 27.90
C VAL A 817 13.22 42.99 28.74
N ASN A 818 14.05 43.68 29.53
CA ASN A 818 14.90 43.08 30.54
C ASN A 818 14.57 43.71 31.89
N LEU A 819 14.42 42.90 32.92
CA LEU A 819 14.21 43.32 34.30
C LEU A 819 15.18 42.56 35.19
N GLY A 820 15.89 43.25 36.07
CA GLY A 820 16.81 42.61 36.99
C GLY A 820 16.82 43.23 38.38
N VAL A 821 17.24 42.40 39.31
CA VAL A 821 17.32 42.68 40.74
C VAL A 821 18.67 42.23 41.25
N ARG A 822 19.29 43.03 42.11
CA ARG A 822 20.55 42.71 42.77
C ARG A 822 20.41 42.96 44.25
N TRP A 823 20.78 41.95 45.04
CA TRP A 823 20.79 41.98 46.50
C TRP A 823 22.22 41.84 47.01
N GLN A 824 22.73 42.87 47.66
CA GLN A 824 24.06 42.93 48.25
C GLN A 824 23.98 42.67 49.77
N PHE A 825 24.95 41.92 50.30
CA PHE A 825 25.03 41.53 51.71
C PHE A 825 26.08 42.29 52.51
#